data_AF-A0A958QQN0-F1
#
_entry.id   AF-A0A958QQN0-F1
#
_cell.length_a   1.000
_cell.length_b   1.000
_cell.length_c   1.000
_cell.angle_alpha   90.00
_cell.angle_beta   90.00
_cell.angle_gamma   90.00
#
_symmetry.space_group_name_H-M   'P 1'
#
loop_
_entity.id
_entity.type
_entity.pdbx_description
1 polymer ?
#
loop_
_entity_poly.entity_id
_entity_poly.type
_entity_poly.pdbx_seq_one_letter_code
_entity_poly.pdbx_strand_id
1 'polypeptide(L)'
;MSQLVGQTFEVSVRFFQLLRAISLSLLLSSSLPSSFAWSKPIKVTAGNSSQFTLIEGTKMVCRNDGNGNFTVGTLKGSLTKGKVKLVNSAKQAKTLERLDKKVQKLRKKKLSKATKKKLRKLEKKLSKKRTEKLKTDQALLNCEDEESGFAGPAASLSPYREALTDSEIDYLLNKVAFGGSPELKKIGREQGLSALVDALVDGVMSNAQLAELQTDALYWADQFEWTPNESPNKRVWTYPAVQAGEMYRLIKTRNPFQEWMVLALMGHFAINLDQIGFSYSEYAHAGLPEFWNLLLTHRVGNLESLANDLLLDPAMNEWLDNKDNNADAPNQNFARELLELFLLGAVDPVTGEPNYGEDSIVAATGFVSGYYEDITSDPFNSGSTVMDIQFNSSLRDGSARTVFADIPGAEITDSLSAQEFISHILYKHPGSSRYLAERFSGMLLYPGLEEDMVQDLAHTLREEKYELAPMLKRVLKSEAMFSKKSQQSCLQAPLEHFTRLARRLFPDELPRANQSEAENSSWLIMTVVNAASSAGQELFGPPSVFSWKGSCNINRNGAKAAGEGWISAQYLLNRNNACGDIVNNLNWREIDWLDATGLKLSTPVEDIASTVAKNIFDLSLSSTERELLTNYLNYFLGEGGPVQGFTFPIDQDWAVRMKIPQLICLIAEIYDSNAR
;
A
#
# COMPACT_ATOMS: atom_id res chain seq x y z
N MET A 1 41.91 21.43 -19.33
CA MET A 1 40.91 20.57 -18.63
C MET A 1 39.47 20.91 -19.00
N SER A 2 39.05 22.18 -19.15
CA SER A 2 37.67 22.50 -19.59
C SER A 2 37.33 22.08 -21.04
N GLN A 3 38.31 22.05 -21.96
CA GLN A 3 38.09 21.51 -23.31
C GLN A 3 38.01 19.97 -23.38
N LEU A 4 38.59 19.24 -22.42
CA LEU A 4 38.47 17.77 -22.34
C LEU A 4 37.12 17.32 -21.74
N VAL A 5 36.49 18.16 -20.91
CA VAL A 5 35.15 17.93 -20.37
C VAL A 5 34.08 18.21 -21.43
N GLY A 6 34.31 19.17 -22.34
CA GLY A 6 33.40 19.43 -23.47
C GLY A 6 33.35 18.30 -24.51
N GLN A 7 34.50 17.68 -24.82
CA GLN A 7 34.57 16.57 -25.80
C GLN A 7 34.03 15.24 -25.23
N THR A 8 34.13 15.00 -23.92
CA THR A 8 33.55 13.80 -23.27
C THR A 8 32.02 13.89 -23.15
N PHE A 9 31.46 15.09 -23.05
CA PHE A 9 30.00 15.29 -23.09
C PHE A 9 29.42 15.11 -24.50
N GLU A 10 30.10 15.60 -25.56
CA GLU A 10 29.67 15.39 -26.94
C GLU A 10 29.76 13.92 -27.40
N VAL A 11 30.79 13.18 -26.95
CA VAL A 11 30.92 11.74 -27.25
C VAL A 11 29.84 10.93 -26.53
N SER A 12 29.47 11.30 -25.30
CA SER A 12 28.39 10.65 -24.53
C SER A 12 27.01 10.89 -25.14
N VAL A 13 26.74 12.11 -25.62
CA VAL A 13 25.48 12.45 -26.31
C VAL A 13 25.39 11.77 -27.68
N ARG A 14 26.49 11.70 -28.44
CA ARG A 14 26.52 10.94 -29.71
C ARG A 14 26.42 9.43 -29.49
N PHE A 15 26.95 8.88 -28.40
CA PHE A 15 26.80 7.45 -28.04
C PHE A 15 25.36 7.13 -27.62
N PHE A 16 24.68 8.01 -26.89
CA PHE A 16 23.25 7.88 -26.58
C PHE A 16 22.34 8.08 -27.80
N GLN A 17 22.69 8.98 -28.73
CA GLN A 17 21.98 9.13 -30.01
C GLN A 17 22.21 7.94 -30.96
N LEU A 18 23.41 7.35 -30.96
CA LEU A 18 23.70 6.12 -31.70
C LEU A 18 22.99 4.91 -31.07
N LEU A 19 22.89 4.83 -29.75
CA LEU A 19 22.09 3.82 -29.06
C LEU A 19 20.58 4.02 -29.29
N ARG A 20 20.07 5.26 -29.33
CA ARG A 20 18.69 5.55 -29.76
C ARG A 20 18.45 5.19 -31.22
N ALA A 21 19.42 5.45 -32.11
CA ALA A 21 19.33 5.10 -33.52
C ALA A 21 19.43 3.59 -33.75
N ILE A 22 20.27 2.86 -33.01
CA ILE A 22 20.39 1.40 -33.06
C ILE A 22 19.13 0.74 -32.44
N SER A 23 18.56 1.35 -31.39
CA SER A 23 17.29 0.91 -30.79
C SER A 23 16.10 1.13 -31.74
N LEU A 24 16.06 2.25 -32.46
CA LEU A 24 15.04 2.51 -33.50
C LEU A 24 15.26 1.64 -34.77
N SER A 25 16.51 1.35 -35.14
CA SER A 25 16.83 0.55 -36.32
C SER A 25 16.57 -0.96 -36.11
N LEU A 26 16.71 -1.46 -34.89
CA LEU A 26 16.39 -2.84 -34.52
C LEU A 26 14.89 -3.06 -34.30
N LEU A 27 14.11 -1.99 -34.09
CA LEU A 27 12.64 -2.03 -34.04
C LEU A 27 11.97 -1.74 -35.39
N LEU A 28 12.66 -1.16 -36.37
CA LEU A 28 12.14 -0.84 -37.71
C LEU A 28 12.96 -1.49 -38.83
N SER A 29 12.86 -2.82 -38.95
CA SER A 29 13.18 -3.49 -40.23
C SER A 29 12.22 -4.63 -40.56
N SER A 30 10.93 -4.32 -40.64
CA SER A 30 10.09 -4.80 -41.76
C SER A 30 8.79 -4.00 -41.86
N SER A 31 8.82 -2.97 -42.71
CA SER A 31 7.70 -2.44 -43.51
C SER A 31 6.27 -2.58 -42.93
N LEU A 32 5.78 -1.53 -42.26
CA LEU A 32 4.36 -1.18 -42.27
C LEU A 32 4.19 0.34 -42.48
N PRO A 33 3.24 0.79 -43.32
CA PRO A 33 3.02 2.22 -43.59
C PRO A 33 2.36 2.91 -42.40
N SER A 34 2.71 4.18 -42.21
CA SER A 34 2.06 5.16 -41.34
C SER A 34 0.60 5.41 -41.76
N SER A 35 -0.34 4.71 -41.14
CA SER A 35 -1.74 5.11 -40.95
C SER A 35 -2.49 4.03 -40.17
N PHE A 36 -2.60 4.17 -38.85
CA PHE A 36 -3.57 3.39 -38.08
C PHE A 36 -4.22 4.28 -37.02
N ALA A 37 -5.42 4.74 -37.36
CA ALA A 37 -6.39 5.29 -36.43
C ALA A 37 -6.71 4.26 -35.34
N TRP A 38 -6.77 4.73 -34.09
CA TRP A 38 -7.34 4.00 -32.96
C TRP A 38 -8.85 3.88 -33.18
N SER A 39 -9.29 2.75 -33.75
CA SER A 39 -10.68 2.26 -33.76
C SER A 39 -10.82 1.10 -34.74
N LYS A 40 -10.31 -0.10 -34.41
CA LYS A 40 -10.76 -1.32 -35.10
C LYS A 40 -10.93 -2.51 -34.15
N PRO A 41 -12.06 -3.24 -34.25
CA PRO A 41 -12.34 -4.41 -33.42
C PRO A 41 -11.33 -5.55 -33.64
N ILE A 42 -10.99 -6.25 -32.57
CA ILE A 42 -10.04 -7.37 -32.57
C ILE A 42 -10.71 -8.58 -33.25
N LYS A 43 -10.20 -8.97 -34.42
CA LYS A 43 -10.62 -10.20 -35.12
C LYS A 43 -9.80 -11.41 -34.63
N VAL A 44 -10.48 -12.40 -34.05
CA VAL A 44 -9.92 -13.70 -33.66
C VAL A 44 -10.34 -14.76 -34.69
N THR A 45 -9.38 -15.37 -35.38
CA THR A 45 -9.63 -16.46 -36.35
C THR A 45 -9.65 -17.82 -35.68
N ALA A 46 -10.74 -18.57 -35.83
CA ALA A 46 -10.83 -19.99 -35.49
C ALA A 46 -10.34 -20.86 -36.67
N GLY A 47 -9.82 -22.05 -36.35
CA GLY A 47 -9.79 -23.16 -37.30
C GLY A 47 -11.22 -23.55 -37.66
N ASN A 48 -11.50 -23.54 -38.97
CA ASN A 48 -12.74 -23.90 -39.65
C ASN A 48 -14.04 -23.21 -39.20
N SER A 49 -14.34 -22.13 -39.92
CA SER A 49 -15.67 -21.60 -40.29
C SER A 49 -16.63 -21.08 -39.23
N SER A 50 -16.18 -20.17 -38.33
CA SER A 50 -17.05 -19.10 -37.80
C SER A 50 -16.21 -17.91 -37.33
N GLN A 51 -16.44 -16.71 -37.89
CA GLN A 51 -15.85 -15.45 -37.41
C GLN A 51 -16.69 -14.90 -36.26
N PHE A 52 -16.05 -14.38 -35.21
CA PHE A 52 -16.73 -13.66 -34.13
C PHE A 52 -16.11 -12.27 -33.96
N THR A 53 -16.96 -11.28 -33.67
CA THR A 53 -16.60 -9.92 -33.30
C THR A 53 -16.90 -9.77 -31.81
N LEU A 54 -15.89 -9.52 -30.98
CA LEU A 54 -16.09 -9.17 -29.58
C LEU A 54 -16.49 -7.70 -29.51
N ILE A 55 -17.57 -7.40 -28.78
CA ILE A 55 -18.00 -6.04 -28.44
C ILE A 55 -17.25 -5.63 -27.18
N GLU A 56 -16.75 -4.41 -27.16
CA GLU A 56 -16.09 -3.77 -26.01
C GLU A 56 -17.01 -3.83 -24.78
N GLY A 57 -16.53 -4.31 -23.64
CA GLY A 57 -17.31 -4.43 -22.39
C GLY A 57 -17.87 -5.83 -22.06
N THR A 58 -17.60 -6.88 -22.85
CA THR A 58 -18.10 -8.24 -22.55
C THR A 58 -17.19 -8.98 -21.56
N LYS A 59 -17.66 -9.28 -20.34
CA LYS A 59 -16.94 -10.09 -19.34
C LYS A 59 -16.78 -11.54 -19.80
N MET A 60 -15.55 -12.06 -19.74
CA MET A 60 -15.23 -13.45 -20.06
C MET A 60 -14.94 -14.26 -18.80
N VAL A 61 -15.45 -15.48 -18.78
CA VAL A 61 -15.24 -16.45 -17.70
C VAL A 61 -14.39 -17.59 -18.21
N CYS A 62 -13.38 -17.98 -17.44
CA CYS A 62 -12.44 -19.01 -17.84
C CYS A 62 -12.34 -20.10 -16.78
N ARG A 63 -12.35 -21.35 -17.22
CA ARG A 63 -12.16 -22.51 -16.35
C ARG A 63 -10.98 -23.32 -16.84
N ASN A 64 -10.01 -23.57 -15.96
CA ASN A 64 -8.84 -24.41 -16.23
C ASN A 64 -9.17 -25.86 -15.87
N ASP A 65 -8.87 -26.80 -16.77
CA ASP A 65 -9.12 -28.23 -16.56
C ASP A 65 -7.97 -28.96 -15.83
N GLY A 66 -6.98 -28.22 -15.32
CA GLY A 66 -5.79 -28.76 -14.66
C GLY A 66 -4.74 -29.33 -15.62
N ASN A 67 -5.04 -29.45 -16.92
CA ASN A 67 -4.14 -29.98 -17.95
C ASN A 67 -3.61 -28.88 -18.89
N GLY A 68 -3.75 -27.61 -18.50
CA GLY A 68 -3.36 -26.45 -19.29
C GLY A 68 -4.31 -26.16 -20.46
N ASN A 69 -5.51 -26.74 -20.47
CA ASN A 69 -6.60 -26.28 -21.31
C ASN A 69 -7.51 -25.33 -20.53
N PHE A 70 -7.88 -24.23 -21.17
CA PHE A 70 -8.81 -23.25 -20.66
C PHE A 70 -10.09 -23.31 -21.48
N THR A 71 -11.23 -23.48 -20.83
CA THR A 71 -12.55 -23.21 -21.42
C THR A 71 -12.90 -21.75 -21.19
N VAL A 72 -13.08 -20.98 -22.27
CA VAL A 72 -13.45 -19.56 -22.22
C VAL A 72 -14.91 -19.39 -22.66
N GLY A 73 -15.73 -18.72 -21.85
CA GLY A 73 -17.14 -18.43 -22.09
C GLY A 73 -17.54 -17.00 -21.70
N THR A 74 -18.79 -16.61 -21.97
CA THR A 74 -19.37 -15.32 -21.55
C THR A 74 -20.35 -15.54 -20.39
N LEU A 75 -20.38 -14.61 -19.43
CA LEU A 75 -21.21 -14.70 -18.21
C LEU A 75 -22.70 -14.97 -18.52
N LYS A 76 -23.30 -15.87 -17.75
CA LYS A 76 -24.74 -16.15 -17.75
C LYS A 76 -25.46 -15.01 -17.01
N GLY A 77 -26.07 -14.09 -17.75
CA GLY A 77 -26.88 -13.02 -17.17
C GLY A 77 -27.33 -12.01 -18.21
N SER A 78 -28.33 -12.38 -19.00
CA SER A 78 -28.93 -11.62 -20.13
C SER A 78 -27.99 -11.35 -21.32
N LEU A 79 -28.51 -11.66 -22.52
CA LEU A 79 -27.95 -11.42 -23.87
C LEU A 79 -26.92 -12.46 -24.41
N THR A 80 -27.49 -13.40 -25.20
CA THR A 80 -26.89 -14.34 -26.18
C THR A 80 -25.92 -15.45 -25.70
N LYS A 81 -26.35 -16.71 -25.88
CA LYS A 81 -25.53 -17.95 -25.75
C LYS A 81 -24.26 -17.86 -26.62
N GLY A 82 -23.10 -17.61 -26.02
CA GLY A 82 -21.78 -17.79 -26.66
C GLY A 82 -21.28 -19.25 -26.55
N LYS A 83 -20.61 -19.76 -27.60
CA LYS A 83 -19.96 -21.09 -27.58
C LYS A 83 -18.67 -21.05 -26.77
N VAL A 84 -18.53 -21.98 -25.81
CA VAL A 84 -17.29 -22.21 -25.04
C VAL A 84 -16.15 -22.61 -25.98
N LYS A 85 -14.99 -21.97 -25.87
CA LYS A 85 -13.77 -22.32 -26.64
C LYS A 85 -12.70 -22.88 -25.73
N LEU A 86 -12.14 -24.03 -26.13
CA LEU A 86 -10.99 -24.66 -25.51
C LEU A 86 -9.68 -24.07 -26.08
N VAL A 87 -8.87 -23.47 -25.22
CA VAL A 87 -7.59 -22.86 -25.56
C VAL A 87 -6.48 -23.50 -24.74
N ASN A 88 -5.46 -24.08 -25.38
CA ASN A 88 -4.37 -24.78 -24.70
C ASN A 88 -3.06 -23.97 -24.82
N SER A 89 -2.82 -23.07 -23.85
CA SER A 89 -1.62 -22.20 -23.84
C SER A 89 -0.33 -23.02 -23.68
N ALA A 90 -0.35 -24.06 -22.85
CA ALA A 90 0.80 -24.95 -22.64
C ALA A 90 1.27 -25.64 -23.95
N LYS A 91 0.34 -26.05 -24.81
CA LYS A 91 0.63 -26.65 -26.12
C LYS A 91 1.17 -25.62 -27.10
N GLN A 92 0.70 -24.37 -27.03
CA GLN A 92 1.25 -23.26 -27.83
C GLN A 92 2.69 -22.95 -27.40
N ALA A 93 2.97 -22.92 -26.10
CA ALA A 93 4.32 -22.73 -25.54
C ALA A 93 5.29 -23.84 -26.02
N LYS A 94 4.90 -25.13 -25.87
CA LYS A 94 5.69 -26.27 -26.40
C LYS A 94 5.91 -26.19 -27.91
N THR A 95 4.94 -25.67 -28.66
CA THR A 95 5.06 -25.49 -30.12
C THR A 95 6.05 -24.37 -30.47
N LEU A 96 6.03 -23.28 -29.72
CA LEU A 96 6.97 -22.16 -29.87
C LEU A 96 8.40 -22.60 -29.55
N GLU A 97 8.61 -23.28 -28.43
CA GLU A 97 9.91 -23.81 -28.03
C GLU A 97 10.52 -24.71 -29.11
N ARG A 98 9.74 -25.63 -29.67
CA ARG A 98 10.17 -26.51 -30.78
C ARG A 98 10.52 -25.73 -32.05
N LEU A 99 9.79 -24.66 -32.35
CA LEU A 99 10.06 -23.80 -33.52
C LEU A 99 11.32 -22.97 -33.31
N ASP A 100 11.50 -22.42 -32.12
CA ASP A 100 12.66 -21.61 -31.74
C ASP A 100 13.95 -22.44 -31.80
N LYS A 101 13.95 -23.64 -31.19
CA LYS A 101 15.07 -24.61 -31.31
C LYS A 101 15.41 -24.95 -32.77
N LYS A 102 14.41 -25.06 -33.65
CA LYS A 102 14.64 -25.29 -35.09
C LYS A 102 15.23 -24.08 -35.81
N VAL A 103 14.81 -22.87 -35.47
CA VAL A 103 15.35 -21.62 -36.01
C VAL A 103 16.81 -21.46 -35.57
N GLN A 104 17.10 -21.62 -34.28
CA GLN A 104 18.46 -21.54 -33.73
C GLN A 104 19.41 -22.57 -34.38
N LYS A 105 18.96 -23.82 -34.52
CA LYS A 105 19.74 -24.88 -35.18
C LYS A 105 20.05 -24.57 -36.65
N LEU A 106 19.15 -23.85 -37.35
CA LEU A 106 19.38 -23.45 -38.74
C LEU A 106 20.24 -22.20 -38.88
N ARG A 107 20.19 -21.27 -37.92
CA ARG A 107 21.09 -20.10 -37.86
C ARG A 107 22.56 -20.50 -37.69
N LYS A 108 22.82 -21.60 -36.98
CA LYS A 108 24.17 -22.17 -36.78
C LYS A 108 24.75 -22.92 -38.00
N LYS A 109 23.99 -23.11 -39.10
CA LYS A 109 24.48 -23.83 -40.31
C LYS A 109 24.99 -22.86 -41.39
N LYS A 110 26.03 -23.25 -42.13
CA LYS A 110 26.50 -22.52 -43.33
C LYS A 110 25.33 -22.31 -44.32
N LEU A 111 25.05 -21.06 -44.65
CA LEU A 111 23.81 -20.64 -45.32
C LEU A 111 23.86 -20.82 -46.85
N SER A 112 23.56 -22.04 -47.33
CA SER A 112 23.15 -22.25 -48.72
C SER A 112 21.84 -21.50 -49.04
N LYS A 113 21.57 -21.19 -50.32
CA LYS A 113 20.31 -20.55 -50.77
C LYS A 113 19.07 -21.32 -50.28
N ALA A 114 19.14 -22.65 -50.25
CA ALA A 114 18.06 -23.51 -49.75
C ALA A 114 17.86 -23.36 -48.23
N THR A 115 18.94 -23.30 -47.45
CA THR A 115 18.89 -23.10 -45.99
C THR A 115 18.33 -21.72 -45.64
N LYS A 116 18.70 -20.66 -46.37
CA LYS A 116 18.13 -19.30 -46.22
C LYS A 116 16.62 -19.27 -46.45
N LYS A 117 16.13 -19.94 -47.50
CA LYS A 117 14.69 -20.02 -47.81
C LYS A 117 13.92 -20.78 -46.72
N LYS A 118 14.51 -21.85 -46.17
CA LYS A 118 13.93 -22.63 -45.06
C LYS A 118 13.90 -21.85 -43.75
N LEU A 119 14.95 -21.10 -43.45
CA LEU A 119 15.04 -20.23 -42.28
C LEU A 119 13.95 -19.15 -42.32
N ARG A 120 13.83 -18.40 -43.43
CA ARG A 120 12.79 -17.37 -43.60
C ARG A 120 11.36 -17.92 -43.40
N LYS A 121 11.08 -19.13 -43.90
CA LYS A 121 9.78 -19.79 -43.69
C LYS A 121 9.53 -20.12 -42.22
N LEU A 122 10.54 -20.59 -41.51
CA LEU A 122 10.43 -20.94 -40.09
C LEU A 122 10.32 -19.70 -39.20
N GLU A 123 11.06 -18.63 -39.50
CA GLU A 123 10.97 -17.34 -38.80
C GLU A 123 9.58 -16.72 -38.98
N LYS A 124 9.02 -16.73 -40.19
CA LYS A 124 7.64 -16.28 -40.44
C LYS A 124 6.61 -17.12 -39.66
N LYS A 125 6.83 -18.43 -39.57
CA LYS A 125 5.97 -19.34 -38.80
C LYS A 125 6.08 -19.12 -37.28
N LEU A 126 7.29 -18.87 -36.79
CA LEU A 126 7.58 -18.55 -35.39
C LEU A 126 6.92 -17.22 -35.00
N SER A 127 7.10 -16.17 -35.80
CA SER A 127 6.47 -14.86 -35.61
C SER A 127 4.94 -14.99 -35.53
N LYS A 128 4.31 -15.68 -36.49
CA LYS A 128 2.86 -15.92 -36.47
C LYS A 128 2.41 -16.63 -35.19
N LYS A 129 3.15 -17.66 -34.74
CA LYS A 129 2.83 -18.41 -33.52
C LYS A 129 3.03 -17.59 -32.25
N ARG A 130 4.00 -16.65 -32.21
CA ARG A 130 4.20 -15.73 -31.08
C ARG A 130 3.01 -14.77 -30.97
N THR A 131 2.55 -14.21 -32.09
CA THR A 131 1.35 -13.36 -32.09
C THR A 131 0.09 -14.12 -31.67
N GLU A 132 -0.06 -15.39 -32.06
CA GLU A 132 -1.18 -16.25 -31.61
C GLU A 132 -1.13 -16.54 -30.10
N LYS A 133 0.07 -16.81 -29.54
CA LYS A 133 0.24 -17.00 -28.09
C LYS A 133 -0.02 -15.69 -27.33
N LEU A 134 0.54 -14.57 -27.78
CA LEU A 134 0.33 -13.26 -27.14
C LEU A 134 -1.16 -12.89 -27.06
N LYS A 135 -1.93 -13.15 -28.14
CA LYS A 135 -3.38 -12.94 -28.14
C LYS A 135 -4.11 -13.89 -27.19
N THR A 136 -3.60 -15.11 -27.03
CA THR A 136 -4.14 -16.10 -26.09
C THR A 136 -3.88 -15.66 -24.65
N ASP A 137 -2.64 -15.24 -24.35
CA ASP A 137 -2.24 -14.78 -23.02
C ASP A 137 -2.95 -13.46 -22.65
N GLN A 138 -3.12 -12.52 -23.59
CA GLN A 138 -3.95 -11.32 -23.39
C GLN A 138 -5.42 -11.64 -23.14
N ALA A 139 -5.96 -12.67 -23.80
CA ALA A 139 -7.33 -13.12 -23.54
C ALA A 139 -7.46 -13.77 -22.16
N LEU A 140 -6.42 -14.48 -21.68
CA LEU A 140 -6.33 -15.08 -20.35
C LEU A 140 -6.13 -14.05 -19.24
N LEU A 141 -5.41 -12.96 -19.51
CA LEU A 141 -5.28 -11.81 -18.60
C LEU A 141 -6.61 -11.11 -18.34
N ASN A 142 -7.54 -11.17 -19.31
CA ASN A 142 -8.89 -10.62 -19.19
C ASN A 142 -9.92 -11.64 -18.67
N CYS A 143 -9.48 -12.82 -18.22
CA CYS A 143 -10.35 -13.84 -17.67
C CYS A 143 -10.63 -13.61 -16.18
N GLU A 144 -11.88 -13.76 -15.77
CA GLU A 144 -12.20 -14.01 -14.37
C GLU A 144 -12.22 -15.53 -14.15
N ASP A 145 -11.43 -16.02 -13.20
CA ASP A 145 -11.46 -17.44 -12.80
C ASP A 145 -12.81 -17.73 -12.12
N GLU A 146 -13.53 -18.75 -12.61
CA GLU A 146 -14.88 -19.13 -12.13
C GLU A 146 -14.90 -19.88 -10.79
N GLU A 147 -13.82 -19.84 -10.01
CA GLU A 147 -13.75 -20.45 -8.67
C GLU A 147 -13.16 -19.49 -7.63
N SER A 148 -13.54 -18.21 -7.66
CA SER A 148 -13.21 -17.32 -6.54
C SER A 148 -14.08 -17.69 -5.34
N GLY A 149 -13.45 -18.11 -4.23
CA GLY A 149 -14.11 -18.18 -2.92
C GLY A 149 -14.75 -16.85 -2.51
N PHE A 150 -14.37 -15.76 -3.18
CA PHE A 150 -14.89 -14.41 -3.08
C PHE A 150 -16.07 -14.19 -4.02
N ALA A 151 -17.23 -13.86 -3.46
CA ALA A 151 -18.48 -13.75 -4.20
C ALA A 151 -19.32 -12.51 -3.84
N GLY A 152 -18.82 -11.64 -2.97
CA GLY A 152 -19.58 -10.49 -2.49
C GLY A 152 -19.85 -9.46 -3.60
N PRO A 153 -21.09 -8.99 -3.81
CA PRO A 153 -21.34 -7.83 -4.65
C PRO A 153 -20.65 -6.59 -4.06
N ALA A 154 -19.94 -5.84 -4.91
CA ALA A 154 -19.18 -4.67 -4.48
C ALA A 154 -20.09 -3.58 -3.86
N ALA A 155 -21.28 -3.40 -4.41
CA ALA A 155 -22.25 -2.40 -3.97
C ALA A 155 -23.18 -2.90 -2.83
N SER A 156 -22.66 -3.65 -1.85
CA SER A 156 -23.48 -4.24 -0.78
C SER A 156 -22.81 -4.20 0.58
N LEU A 157 -23.47 -3.53 1.53
CA LEU A 157 -23.12 -3.54 2.96
C LEU A 157 -23.80 -4.69 3.73
N SER A 158 -24.47 -5.61 3.02
CA SER A 158 -25.07 -6.78 3.65
C SER A 158 -23.98 -7.64 4.30
N PRO A 159 -24.25 -8.30 5.44
CA PRO A 159 -23.28 -9.19 6.06
C PRO A 159 -22.83 -10.29 5.09
N TYR A 160 -21.52 -10.50 5.01
CA TYR A 160 -20.94 -11.65 4.35
C TYR A 160 -21.15 -12.92 5.19
N ARG A 161 -20.84 -14.08 4.62
CA ARG A 161 -20.97 -15.36 5.33
C ARG A 161 -19.99 -15.45 6.51
N GLU A 162 -20.42 -16.14 7.57
CA GLU A 162 -19.59 -16.35 8.77
C GLU A 162 -18.42 -17.30 8.53
N ALA A 163 -18.64 -18.39 7.78
CA ALA A 163 -17.58 -19.36 7.49
C ALA A 163 -16.67 -18.84 6.36
N LEU A 164 -15.41 -18.54 6.73
CA LEU A 164 -14.38 -18.07 5.81
C LEU A 164 -13.45 -19.22 5.39
N THR A 165 -12.95 -19.14 4.16
CA THR A 165 -11.79 -19.95 3.75
C THR A 165 -10.48 -19.31 4.24
N ASP A 166 -9.39 -20.09 4.27
CA ASP A 166 -8.06 -19.56 4.59
C ASP A 166 -7.67 -18.36 3.71
N SER A 167 -7.97 -18.44 2.42
CA SER A 167 -7.70 -17.35 1.47
C SER A 167 -8.48 -16.07 1.81
N GLU A 168 -9.70 -16.19 2.33
CA GLU A 168 -10.54 -15.05 2.72
C GLU A 168 -10.04 -14.40 4.01
N ILE A 169 -9.62 -15.21 4.98
CA ILE A 169 -8.98 -14.76 6.21
C ILE A 169 -7.68 -14.02 5.88
N ASP A 170 -6.83 -14.62 5.04
CA ASP A 170 -5.57 -14.01 4.63
C ASP A 170 -5.81 -12.73 3.84
N TYR A 171 -6.78 -12.71 2.92
CA TYR A 171 -7.15 -11.50 2.19
C TYR A 171 -7.52 -10.35 3.13
N LEU A 172 -8.46 -10.58 4.05
CA LEU A 172 -8.92 -9.56 4.99
C LEU A 172 -7.74 -9.04 5.82
N LEU A 173 -6.96 -9.94 6.42
CA LEU A 173 -5.83 -9.58 7.28
C LEU A 173 -4.68 -8.91 6.50
N ASN A 174 -4.44 -9.30 5.26
CA ASN A 174 -3.45 -8.64 4.41
C ASN A 174 -3.86 -7.22 4.05
N LYS A 175 -5.17 -6.98 3.89
CA LYS A 175 -5.72 -5.70 3.47
C LYS A 175 -5.74 -4.68 4.60
N VAL A 176 -6.10 -5.09 5.82
CA VAL A 176 -6.33 -4.14 6.93
C VAL A 176 -5.51 -4.43 8.19
N ALA A 177 -4.61 -5.42 8.20
CA ALA A 177 -3.91 -5.83 9.43
C ALA A 177 -2.51 -6.39 9.18
N PHE A 178 -1.79 -5.90 8.17
CA PHE A 178 -0.40 -6.32 7.86
C PHE A 178 -0.20 -7.86 7.85
N GLY A 179 -1.18 -8.62 7.40
CA GLY A 179 -1.17 -10.09 7.37
C GLY A 179 -1.63 -10.81 8.65
N GLY A 180 -2.00 -10.06 9.70
CA GLY A 180 -2.57 -10.53 10.96
C GLY A 180 -1.56 -11.22 11.88
N SER A 181 -2.06 -11.69 13.03
CA SER A 181 -1.33 -12.56 13.95
C SER A 181 -1.82 -14.01 13.83
N PRO A 182 -1.04 -15.02 14.29
CA PRO A 182 -1.51 -16.40 14.33
C PRO A 182 -2.80 -16.57 15.12
N GLU A 183 -2.99 -15.78 16.18
CA GLU A 183 -4.21 -15.74 17.00
C GLU A 183 -5.42 -15.26 16.19
N LEU A 184 -5.29 -14.15 15.46
CA LEU A 184 -6.36 -13.65 14.58
C LEU A 184 -6.73 -14.66 13.49
N LYS A 185 -5.73 -15.31 12.85
CA LYS A 185 -6.00 -16.37 11.87
C LYS A 185 -6.76 -17.55 12.49
N LYS A 186 -6.42 -17.94 13.72
CA LYS A 186 -7.11 -18.99 14.45
C LYS A 186 -8.57 -18.60 14.74
N ILE A 187 -8.82 -17.37 15.21
CA ILE A 187 -10.18 -16.85 15.44
C ILE A 187 -11.01 -16.94 14.15
N GLY A 188 -10.47 -16.48 13.02
CA GLY A 188 -11.17 -16.55 11.72
C GLY A 188 -11.53 -17.98 11.31
N ARG A 189 -10.63 -18.94 11.52
CA ARG A 189 -10.85 -20.37 11.18
C ARG A 189 -11.87 -21.05 12.07
N GLU A 190 -11.82 -20.79 13.37
CA GLU A 190 -12.57 -21.54 14.38
C GLU A 190 -13.91 -20.88 14.74
N GLN A 191 -14.00 -19.55 14.64
CA GLN A 191 -15.13 -18.77 15.16
C GLN A 191 -15.84 -17.92 14.08
N GLY A 192 -15.25 -17.78 12.89
CA GLY A 192 -15.86 -17.10 11.74
C GLY A 192 -15.61 -15.59 11.67
N LEU A 193 -16.20 -14.96 10.65
CA LEU A 193 -16.00 -13.56 10.29
C LEU A 193 -16.37 -12.60 11.42
N SER A 194 -17.53 -12.79 12.07
CA SER A 194 -17.98 -11.85 13.10
C SER A 194 -17.00 -11.78 14.27
N ALA A 195 -16.56 -12.94 14.78
CA ALA A 195 -15.58 -13.01 15.87
C ALA A 195 -14.21 -12.46 15.46
N LEU A 196 -13.78 -12.70 14.21
CA LEU A 196 -12.54 -12.13 13.69
C LEU A 196 -12.60 -10.60 13.64
N VAL A 197 -13.68 -10.03 13.12
CA VAL A 197 -13.83 -8.57 13.05
C VAL A 197 -13.93 -7.95 14.44
N ASP A 198 -14.66 -8.57 15.37
CA ASP A 198 -14.73 -8.07 16.75
C ASP A 198 -13.34 -8.11 17.41
N ALA A 199 -12.56 -9.18 17.19
CA ALA A 199 -11.18 -9.28 17.64
C ALA A 199 -10.24 -8.21 17.03
N LEU A 200 -10.43 -7.86 15.76
CA LEU A 200 -9.66 -6.79 15.10
C LEU A 200 -9.99 -5.42 15.71
N VAL A 201 -11.28 -5.09 15.84
CA VAL A 201 -11.75 -3.76 16.27
C VAL A 201 -11.61 -3.59 17.78
N ASP A 202 -12.14 -4.51 18.59
CA ASP A 202 -12.18 -4.39 20.04
C ASP A 202 -10.85 -4.78 20.70
N GLY A 203 -10.05 -5.58 20.00
CA GLY A 203 -8.72 -6.00 20.44
C GLY A 203 -8.68 -7.39 21.07
N VAL A 204 -7.52 -8.03 20.92
CA VAL A 204 -7.21 -9.35 21.50
C VAL A 204 -6.15 -9.29 22.61
N MET A 205 -5.52 -8.13 22.80
CA MET A 205 -4.42 -7.95 23.74
C MET A 205 -4.94 -7.51 25.11
N SER A 206 -4.49 -8.19 26.16
CA SER A 206 -4.64 -7.74 27.54
C SER A 206 -3.80 -6.49 27.82
N ASN A 207 -4.17 -5.74 28.86
CA ASN A 207 -3.41 -4.57 29.32
C ASN A 207 -1.94 -4.90 29.61
N ALA A 208 -1.65 -6.10 30.12
CA ALA A 208 -0.28 -6.55 30.37
C ALA A 208 0.52 -6.70 29.07
N GLN A 209 -0.09 -7.30 28.03
CA GLN A 209 0.55 -7.45 26.71
C GLN A 209 0.74 -6.10 26.01
N LEU A 210 -0.20 -5.16 26.17
CA LEU A 210 -0.07 -3.80 25.64
C LEU A 210 1.08 -3.05 26.34
N ALA A 211 1.19 -3.17 27.66
CA ALA A 211 2.27 -2.57 28.44
C ALA A 211 3.65 -3.17 28.10
N GLU A 212 3.71 -4.48 27.86
CA GLU A 212 4.91 -5.17 27.38
C GLU A 212 5.32 -4.66 25.99
N LEU A 213 4.37 -4.60 25.04
CA LEU A 213 4.62 -4.06 23.70
C LEU A 213 5.12 -2.62 23.74
N GLN A 214 4.52 -1.77 24.60
CA GLN A 214 4.98 -0.40 24.82
C GLN A 214 6.40 -0.37 25.36
N THR A 215 6.69 -1.15 26.40
CA THR A 215 8.01 -1.18 27.04
C THR A 215 9.09 -1.61 26.05
N ASP A 216 8.77 -2.56 25.18
CA ASP A 216 9.68 -2.97 24.12
C ASP A 216 9.85 -1.91 23.03
N ALA A 217 8.77 -1.24 22.61
CA ALA A 217 8.86 -0.14 21.65
C ALA A 217 9.77 0.98 22.18
N LEU A 218 9.63 1.33 23.46
CA LEU A 218 10.49 2.30 24.15
C LEU A 218 11.95 1.85 24.15
N TYR A 219 12.21 0.58 24.47
CA TYR A 219 13.57 0.04 24.43
C TYR A 219 14.26 0.23 23.07
N TRP A 220 13.52 0.02 21.96
CA TRP A 220 14.08 0.20 20.61
C TRP A 220 14.24 1.66 20.22
N ALA A 221 13.35 2.54 20.71
CA ALA A 221 13.56 3.98 20.59
C ALA A 221 14.85 4.43 21.29
N ASP A 222 15.11 3.91 22.50
CA ASP A 222 16.30 4.23 23.29
C ASP A 222 17.62 3.86 22.59
N GLN A 223 17.61 2.96 21.60
CA GLN A 223 18.81 2.60 20.83
C GLN A 223 19.27 3.72 19.87
N PHE A 224 18.38 4.68 19.57
CA PHE A 224 18.64 5.83 18.71
C PHE A 224 18.48 7.16 19.46
N GLU A 225 18.54 7.09 20.78
CA GLU A 225 18.61 8.28 21.62
C GLU A 225 19.88 9.09 21.34
N TRP A 226 19.72 10.41 21.42
CA TRP A 226 20.84 11.33 21.39
C TRP A 226 20.99 12.03 22.74
N THR A 227 22.23 12.15 23.20
CA THR A 227 22.61 12.90 24.39
C THR A 227 23.35 14.17 23.95
N PRO A 228 22.81 15.38 24.19
CA PRO A 228 23.54 16.60 23.91
C PRO A 228 24.81 16.68 24.76
N ASN A 229 25.95 17.05 24.15
CA ASN A 229 27.22 17.23 24.87
C ASN A 229 27.11 18.27 26.01
N GLU A 230 26.25 19.27 25.83
CA GLU A 230 25.99 20.34 26.80
C GLU A 230 25.05 19.89 27.94
N SER A 231 24.43 18.70 27.83
CA SER A 231 23.49 18.13 28.80
C SER A 231 23.65 16.60 28.91
N PRO A 232 24.80 16.09 29.40
CA PRO A 232 25.17 14.67 29.35
C PRO A 232 24.30 13.74 30.21
N ASN A 233 23.44 14.29 31.08
CA ASN A 233 22.53 13.52 31.92
C ASN A 233 21.12 13.39 31.32
N LYS A 234 20.89 13.84 30.07
CA LYS A 234 19.57 13.90 29.45
C LYS A 234 19.53 13.15 28.13
N ARG A 235 18.45 12.40 27.93
CA ARG A 235 18.19 11.61 26.73
C ARG A 235 17.11 12.30 25.89
N VAL A 236 17.33 12.38 24.59
CA VAL A 236 16.41 12.95 23.60
C VAL A 236 15.99 11.83 22.66
N TRP A 237 14.68 11.62 22.48
CA TRP A 237 14.20 10.79 21.39
C TRP A 237 14.30 11.57 20.09
N THR A 238 15.23 11.14 19.26
CA THR A 238 15.39 11.67 17.91
C THR A 238 14.24 11.19 17.02
N TYR A 239 14.05 11.82 15.86
CA TYR A 239 13.10 11.34 14.87
C TYR A 239 13.32 9.83 14.50
N PRO A 240 14.57 9.36 14.28
CA PRO A 240 14.86 7.92 14.16
C PRO A 240 14.48 7.07 15.39
N ALA A 241 14.57 7.59 16.61
CA ALA A 241 14.17 6.86 17.82
C ALA A 241 12.67 6.55 17.80
N VAL A 242 11.84 7.55 17.48
CA VAL A 242 10.38 7.35 17.42
C VAL A 242 10.02 6.43 16.26
N GLN A 243 10.67 6.60 15.10
CA GLN A 243 10.49 5.67 13.98
C GLN A 243 10.84 4.22 14.36
N ALA A 244 11.92 4.00 15.12
CA ALA A 244 12.31 2.68 15.57
C ALA A 244 11.29 2.06 16.53
N GLY A 245 10.84 2.81 17.55
CA GLY A 245 9.85 2.34 18.51
C GLY A 245 8.51 1.98 17.86
N GLU A 246 7.99 2.87 17.01
CA GLU A 246 6.69 2.62 16.39
C GLU A 246 6.75 1.61 15.24
N MET A 247 7.86 1.53 14.51
CA MET A 247 8.06 0.43 13.57
C MET A 247 8.15 -0.93 14.28
N TYR A 248 8.79 -0.99 15.46
CA TYR A 248 8.76 -2.20 16.28
C TYR A 248 7.32 -2.59 16.63
N ARG A 249 6.51 -1.64 17.10
CA ARG A 249 5.09 -1.87 17.42
C ARG A 249 4.33 -2.43 16.21
N LEU A 250 4.45 -1.79 15.05
CA LEU A 250 3.83 -2.23 13.79
C LEU A 250 4.21 -3.68 13.44
N ILE A 251 5.47 -4.05 13.66
CA ILE A 251 6.00 -5.39 13.39
C ILE A 251 5.57 -6.43 14.45
N LYS A 252 5.47 -6.07 15.74
CA LYS A 252 5.31 -7.04 16.82
C LYS A 252 3.93 -7.11 17.48
N THR A 253 3.07 -6.13 17.22
CA THR A 253 1.69 -6.14 17.74
C THR A 253 0.94 -7.44 17.39
N ARG A 254 0.14 -7.92 18.35
CA ARG A 254 -0.76 -9.06 18.15
C ARG A 254 -2.10 -8.65 17.52
N ASN A 255 -2.43 -7.36 17.53
CA ASN A 255 -3.58 -6.79 16.82
C ASN A 255 -3.15 -5.71 15.81
N PRO A 256 -2.71 -6.08 14.61
CA PRO A 256 -2.14 -5.12 13.68
C PRO A 256 -3.19 -4.27 12.95
N PHE A 257 -4.48 -4.60 13.03
CA PHE A 257 -5.54 -3.74 12.51
C PHE A 257 -5.58 -2.40 13.24
N GLN A 258 -5.43 -2.45 14.55
CA GLN A 258 -5.42 -1.23 15.37
C GLN A 258 -4.24 -0.32 15.01
N GLU A 259 -3.07 -0.87 14.70
CA GLU A 259 -1.93 -0.06 14.24
C GLU A 259 -2.08 0.39 12.78
N TRP A 260 -2.74 -0.42 11.95
CA TRP A 260 -3.11 -0.01 10.59
C TRP A 260 -4.05 1.21 10.62
N MET A 261 -5.02 1.22 11.54
CA MET A 261 -5.90 2.37 11.74
C MET A 261 -5.13 3.62 12.18
N VAL A 262 -4.06 3.49 12.98
CA VAL A 262 -3.20 4.63 13.32
C VAL A 262 -2.53 5.21 12.07
N LEU A 263 -2.00 4.37 11.17
CA LEU A 263 -1.45 4.86 9.89
C LEU A 263 -2.53 5.53 9.02
N ALA A 264 -3.76 4.99 9.01
CA ALA A 264 -4.88 5.58 8.30
C ALA A 264 -5.26 6.95 8.86
N LEU A 265 -5.31 7.09 10.19
CA LEU A 265 -5.54 8.37 10.87
C LEU A 265 -4.40 9.36 10.65
N MET A 266 -3.13 8.92 10.71
CA MET A 266 -1.97 9.76 10.40
C MET A 266 -2.03 10.26 8.94
N GLY A 267 -2.56 9.45 8.02
CA GLY A 267 -2.81 9.87 6.64
C GLY A 267 -3.95 10.88 6.49
N HIS A 268 -4.93 10.88 7.40
CA HIS A 268 -6.08 11.78 7.37
C HIS A 268 -5.83 13.09 8.13
N PHE A 269 -5.20 13.00 9.29
CA PHE A 269 -4.79 14.10 10.17
C PHE A 269 -3.27 14.32 10.02
N ALA A 270 -2.83 14.65 8.80
CA ALA A 270 -1.41 14.63 8.45
C ALA A 270 -0.60 15.72 9.16
N ILE A 271 0.52 15.31 9.76
CA ILE A 271 1.59 16.18 10.31
C ILE A 271 2.92 15.76 9.70
N ASN A 272 3.73 16.70 9.21
CA ASN A 272 5.12 16.44 8.83
C ASN A 272 6.06 16.83 9.95
N LEU A 273 6.59 15.81 10.63
CA LEU A 273 7.40 16.00 11.82
C LEU A 273 8.82 16.49 11.52
N ASP A 274 9.39 16.18 10.35
CA ASP A 274 10.68 16.72 9.93
C ASP A 274 10.60 18.24 9.66
N GLN A 275 9.51 18.70 9.05
CA GLN A 275 9.34 20.11 8.69
C GLN A 275 9.07 21.05 9.87
N ILE A 276 8.45 20.55 10.94
CA ILE A 276 8.26 21.32 12.19
C ILE A 276 9.52 21.32 13.09
N GLY A 277 10.68 20.92 12.54
CA GLY A 277 11.98 21.15 13.18
C GLY A 277 12.35 20.14 14.27
N PHE A 278 11.60 19.05 14.45
CA PHE A 278 11.85 18.04 15.50
C PHE A 278 13.18 17.29 15.33
N SER A 279 13.81 17.34 14.15
CA SER A 279 15.11 16.71 13.91
C SER A 279 16.27 17.34 14.72
N TYR A 280 16.13 18.56 15.26
CA TYR A 280 17.26 19.32 15.86
C TYR A 280 16.94 20.23 17.05
N SER A 281 15.73 20.18 17.61
CA SER A 281 15.23 21.23 18.52
C SER A 281 14.54 20.69 19.78
N GLU A 282 14.25 21.59 20.72
CA GLU A 282 13.51 21.35 21.98
C GLU A 282 12.18 20.60 21.78
N TYR A 283 11.62 20.67 20.57
CA TYR A 283 10.39 20.01 20.13
C TYR A 283 10.49 18.47 20.14
N ALA A 284 11.68 17.90 19.89
CA ALA A 284 11.93 16.46 19.83
C ALA A 284 11.45 15.65 21.06
N HIS A 285 11.31 16.32 22.21
CA HIS A 285 11.10 15.69 23.50
C HIS A 285 9.65 15.34 23.85
N ALA A 286 8.64 16.02 23.28
CA ALA A 286 7.23 15.88 23.70
C ALA A 286 6.28 15.47 22.54
N GLY A 287 6.33 16.16 21.40
CA GLY A 287 5.24 16.05 20.42
C GLY A 287 5.15 14.76 19.60
N LEU A 288 6.25 14.03 19.36
CA LEU A 288 6.22 12.83 18.49
C LEU A 288 5.50 11.64 19.13
N PRO A 289 5.85 11.22 20.37
CA PRO A 289 5.16 10.11 21.01
C PRO A 289 3.73 10.49 21.36
N GLU A 290 3.49 11.76 21.70
CA GLU A 290 2.16 12.28 22.06
C GLU A 290 1.19 12.19 20.88
N PHE A 291 1.58 12.67 19.70
CA PHE A 291 0.71 12.59 18.52
C PHE A 291 0.38 11.14 18.14
N TRP A 292 1.38 10.26 18.09
CA TRP A 292 1.14 8.85 17.80
C TRP A 292 0.28 8.18 18.89
N ASN A 293 0.51 8.48 20.17
CA ASN A 293 -0.29 7.98 21.29
C ASN A 293 -1.73 8.50 21.27
N LEU A 294 -1.94 9.73 20.83
CA LEU A 294 -3.26 10.32 20.61
C LEU A 294 -4.00 9.54 19.51
N LEU A 295 -3.36 9.32 18.36
CA LEU A 295 -3.93 8.52 17.28
C LEU A 295 -4.18 7.06 17.71
N LEU A 296 -3.25 6.47 18.48
CA LEU A 296 -3.44 5.17 19.09
C LEU A 296 -4.70 5.18 19.96
N THR A 297 -4.84 6.13 20.89
CA THR A 297 -5.99 6.22 21.79
C THR A 297 -7.33 6.24 21.03
N HIS A 298 -7.37 6.95 19.90
CA HIS A 298 -8.58 7.14 19.09
C HIS A 298 -8.73 6.21 17.88
N ARG A 299 -7.81 5.26 17.67
CA ARG A 299 -7.73 4.40 16.47
C ARG A 299 -9.02 3.72 16.01
N VAL A 300 -9.93 3.44 16.95
CA VAL A 300 -11.27 2.89 16.70
C VAL A 300 -12.37 3.64 17.48
N GLY A 301 -12.03 4.79 18.05
CA GLY A 301 -12.85 5.54 18.99
C GLY A 301 -13.68 6.65 18.35
N ASN A 302 -13.96 7.69 19.13
CA ASN A 302 -14.85 8.78 18.77
C ASN A 302 -14.13 9.88 17.97
N LEU A 303 -14.64 10.23 16.79
CA LEU A 303 -14.03 11.29 15.94
C LEU A 303 -14.16 12.69 16.53
N GLU A 304 -15.20 12.98 17.30
CA GLU A 304 -15.36 14.26 18.00
C GLU A 304 -14.29 14.41 19.09
N SER A 305 -14.07 13.37 19.89
CA SER A 305 -13.01 13.35 20.89
C SER A 305 -11.63 13.48 20.26
N LEU A 306 -11.36 12.75 19.17
CA LEU A 306 -10.12 12.90 18.41
C LEU A 306 -9.91 14.33 17.91
N ALA A 307 -10.92 14.94 17.29
CA ALA A 307 -10.82 16.30 16.78
C ALA A 307 -10.60 17.33 17.91
N ASN A 308 -11.22 17.12 19.07
CA ASN A 308 -11.00 17.96 20.25
C ASN A 308 -9.58 17.79 20.83
N ASP A 309 -9.05 16.58 20.88
CA ASP A 309 -7.70 16.33 21.40
C ASP A 309 -6.62 16.87 20.44
N LEU A 310 -6.87 16.87 19.13
CA LEU A 310 -5.98 17.49 18.14
C LEU A 310 -5.84 19.01 18.31
N LEU A 311 -6.81 19.70 18.92
CA LEU A 311 -6.67 21.12 19.28
C LEU A 311 -5.60 21.35 20.36
N LEU A 312 -5.30 20.33 21.16
CA LEU A 312 -4.33 20.38 22.25
C LEU A 312 -3.02 19.65 21.93
N ASP A 313 -2.93 19.03 20.75
CA ASP A 313 -1.73 18.33 20.34
C ASP A 313 -0.62 19.34 19.96
N PRO A 314 0.57 19.30 20.58
CA PRO A 314 1.64 20.24 20.30
C PRO A 314 2.14 20.17 18.85
N ALA A 315 2.28 18.96 18.29
CA ALA A 315 2.78 18.79 16.93
C ALA A 315 1.77 19.33 15.89
N MET A 316 0.46 19.15 16.12
CA MET A 316 -0.59 19.69 15.26
C MET A 316 -0.66 21.21 15.34
N ASN A 317 -0.55 21.78 16.53
CA ASN A 317 -0.55 23.23 16.72
C ASN A 317 0.67 23.90 16.10
N GLU A 318 1.85 23.26 16.13
CA GLU A 318 3.04 23.72 15.41
C GLU A 318 2.83 23.61 13.90
N TRP A 319 2.39 22.45 13.42
CA TRP A 319 2.25 22.16 11.99
C TRP A 319 1.28 23.07 11.25
N LEU A 320 0.20 23.48 11.93
CA LEU A 320 -0.83 24.35 11.39
C LEU A 320 -0.78 25.76 11.98
N ASP A 321 0.32 26.12 12.66
CA ASP A 321 0.56 27.43 13.27
C ASP A 321 -0.58 27.92 14.19
N ASN A 322 -1.35 27.00 14.80
CA ASN A 322 -2.50 27.38 15.63
C ASN A 322 -2.09 27.92 16.99
N LYS A 323 -0.89 27.55 17.48
CA LYS A 323 -0.30 28.15 18.69
C LYS A 323 -0.10 29.67 18.58
N ASP A 324 -0.05 30.19 17.35
CA ASP A 324 0.12 31.62 17.07
C ASP A 324 -1.23 32.30 16.69
N ASN A 325 -2.33 31.53 16.61
CA ASN A 325 -3.65 32.02 16.24
C ASN A 325 -4.35 32.71 17.43
N ASN A 326 -4.41 34.04 17.40
CA ASN A 326 -5.11 34.84 18.41
C ASN A 326 -5.93 35.97 17.78
N ALA A 327 -6.75 36.64 18.58
CA ALA A 327 -7.68 37.68 18.13
C ALA A 327 -7.00 38.84 17.37
N ASP A 328 -5.76 39.19 17.73
CA ASP A 328 -5.00 40.28 17.11
C ASP A 328 -4.15 39.80 15.91
N ALA A 329 -3.87 38.50 15.82
CA ALA A 329 -3.10 37.87 14.75
C ALA A 329 -3.79 36.56 14.29
N PRO A 330 -4.88 36.65 13.51
CA PRO A 330 -5.62 35.47 13.09
C PRO A 330 -4.81 34.63 12.08
N ASN A 331 -4.72 33.33 12.31
CA ASN A 331 -4.10 32.37 11.40
C ASN A 331 -5.13 31.31 10.95
N GLN A 332 -5.39 31.25 9.65
CA GLN A 332 -6.47 30.44 9.09
C GLN A 332 -6.11 28.96 8.86
N ASN A 333 -4.83 28.58 8.97
CA ASN A 333 -4.36 27.25 8.56
C ASN A 333 -5.13 26.14 9.27
N PHE A 334 -5.19 26.13 10.60
CA PHE A 334 -5.94 25.12 11.36
C PHE A 334 -7.43 25.09 11.03
N ALA A 335 -8.08 26.26 10.99
CA ALA A 335 -9.50 26.34 10.67
C ALA A 335 -9.81 25.81 9.26
N ARG A 336 -8.93 26.08 8.29
CA ARG A 336 -9.05 25.58 6.92
C ARG A 336 -8.91 24.07 6.89
N GLU A 337 -7.90 23.49 7.51
CA GLU A 337 -7.72 22.03 7.50
C GLU A 337 -8.79 21.29 8.31
N LEU A 338 -9.28 21.89 9.41
CA LEU A 338 -10.37 21.34 10.21
C LEU A 338 -11.64 21.14 9.37
N LEU A 339 -12.01 22.15 8.58
CA LEU A 339 -13.14 22.06 7.65
C LEU A 339 -12.78 21.19 6.44
N GLU A 340 -11.71 21.53 5.75
CA GLU A 340 -11.41 21.00 4.42
C GLU A 340 -10.99 19.53 4.42
N LEU A 341 -10.10 19.14 5.33
CA LEU A 341 -9.46 17.82 5.30
C LEU A 341 -9.94 16.94 6.45
N PHE A 342 -10.19 17.50 7.62
CA PHE A 342 -10.42 16.69 8.81
C PHE A 342 -11.88 16.27 8.93
N LEU A 343 -12.84 17.20 8.84
CA LEU A 343 -14.23 16.93 9.24
C LEU A 343 -15.28 17.06 8.13
N LEU A 344 -15.04 17.85 7.08
CA LEU A 344 -16.13 18.27 6.20
C LEU A 344 -15.89 18.07 4.69
N GLY A 345 -14.66 18.22 4.21
CA GLY A 345 -14.39 18.17 2.77
C GLY A 345 -14.71 19.52 2.09
N ALA A 346 -13.92 19.92 1.09
CA ALA A 346 -14.13 21.20 0.39
C ALA A 346 -15.47 21.27 -0.37
N VAL A 347 -15.89 20.17 -0.99
CA VAL A 347 -17.05 20.09 -1.88
C VAL A 347 -17.88 18.86 -1.58
N ASP A 348 -19.19 18.98 -1.76
CA ASP A 348 -20.09 17.84 -1.82
C ASP A 348 -19.91 17.12 -3.18
N PRO A 349 -19.49 15.85 -3.23
CA PRO A 349 -19.23 15.15 -4.50
C PRO A 349 -20.48 14.82 -5.31
N VAL A 350 -21.67 14.87 -4.70
CA VAL A 350 -22.95 14.55 -5.35
C VAL A 350 -23.49 15.80 -6.03
N THR A 351 -23.48 16.93 -5.34
CA THR A 351 -24.02 18.20 -5.86
C THR A 351 -22.97 19.00 -6.63
N GLY A 352 -21.69 18.85 -6.28
CA GLY A 352 -20.58 19.68 -6.78
C GLY A 352 -20.46 21.05 -6.11
N GLU A 353 -21.33 21.35 -5.14
CA GLU A 353 -21.35 22.62 -4.42
C GLU A 353 -20.31 22.62 -3.28
N PRO A 354 -19.76 23.80 -2.91
CA PRO A 354 -18.88 23.91 -1.75
C PRO A 354 -19.61 23.56 -0.46
N ASN A 355 -18.93 22.85 0.45
CA ASN A 355 -19.47 22.64 1.81
C ASN A 355 -19.35 23.90 2.67
N TYR A 356 -18.53 24.87 2.29
CA TYR A 356 -18.36 26.12 3.03
C TYR A 356 -17.86 27.23 2.10
N GLY A 357 -18.12 28.49 2.48
CA GLY A 357 -17.54 29.67 1.84
C GLY A 357 -16.25 30.13 2.54
N GLU A 358 -15.47 30.99 1.89
CA GLU A 358 -14.26 31.57 2.49
C GLU A 358 -14.57 32.33 3.79
N ASP A 359 -15.73 32.99 3.87
CA ASP A 359 -16.19 33.69 5.07
C ASP A 359 -16.35 32.73 6.27
N SER A 360 -16.70 31.46 6.00
CA SER A 360 -16.79 30.43 7.04
C SER A 360 -15.42 30.05 7.60
N ILE A 361 -14.36 30.10 6.78
CA ILE A 361 -12.98 29.87 7.25
C ILE A 361 -12.56 31.03 8.15
N VAL A 362 -12.75 32.28 7.71
CA VAL A 362 -12.41 33.47 8.49
C VAL A 362 -13.12 33.46 9.85
N ALA A 363 -14.41 33.11 9.87
CA ALA A 363 -15.17 33.01 11.10
C ALA A 363 -14.71 31.84 11.99
N ALA A 364 -14.47 30.66 11.40
CA ALA A 364 -13.95 29.49 12.11
C ALA A 364 -12.57 29.75 12.74
N THR A 365 -11.71 30.57 12.11
CA THR A 365 -10.41 30.99 12.67
C THR A 365 -10.55 31.62 14.04
N GLY A 366 -11.60 32.42 14.26
CA GLY A 366 -11.89 33.00 15.57
C GLY A 366 -12.29 31.94 16.60
N PHE A 367 -13.11 30.97 16.22
CA PHE A 367 -13.58 29.90 17.14
C PHE A 367 -12.46 28.98 17.62
N VAL A 368 -11.42 28.77 16.80
CA VAL A 368 -10.24 27.94 17.13
C VAL A 368 -9.03 28.76 17.61
N SER A 369 -9.20 30.05 17.91
CA SER A 369 -8.14 30.92 18.41
C SER A 369 -7.97 30.87 19.93
N GLY A 370 -6.80 31.30 20.40
CA GLY A 370 -6.47 31.41 21.82
C GLY A 370 -5.81 30.19 22.43
N TYR A 371 -5.41 29.22 21.60
CA TYR A 371 -4.50 28.13 21.98
C TYR A 371 -3.07 28.62 21.81
N TYR A 372 -2.22 28.39 22.81
CA TYR A 372 -0.83 28.84 22.80
C TYR A 372 0.06 27.79 23.45
N GLU A 373 1.34 27.84 23.10
CA GLU A 373 2.37 27.00 23.68
C GLU A 373 2.73 27.49 25.09
N ASP A 374 2.51 26.64 26.11
CA ASP A 374 2.90 26.95 27.48
C ASP A 374 4.19 26.23 27.87
N ILE A 375 5.30 26.94 27.73
CA ILE A 375 6.65 26.46 28.09
C ILE A 375 6.87 26.73 29.58
N THR A 376 6.19 25.97 30.47
CA THR A 376 6.29 26.18 31.93
C THR A 376 7.60 25.67 32.56
N SER A 377 8.50 25.05 31.79
CA SER A 377 9.83 24.69 32.30
C SER A 377 10.89 24.75 31.22
N ASP A 378 12.11 25.13 31.63
CA ASP A 378 13.31 25.05 30.82
C ASP A 378 13.50 23.58 30.34
N PRO A 379 13.42 23.32 29.02
CA PRO A 379 13.57 21.97 28.46
C PRO A 379 14.91 21.32 28.88
N PHE A 380 15.89 22.13 29.28
CA PHE A 380 17.22 21.69 29.70
C PHE A 380 17.36 21.41 31.21
N ASN A 381 16.36 21.67 32.06
CA ASN A 381 16.50 21.46 33.53
C ASN A 381 15.47 20.52 34.22
N SER A 382 14.29 20.25 33.66
CA SER A 382 13.23 19.51 34.40
C SER A 382 13.19 17.98 34.19
N GLY A 383 13.84 17.45 33.15
CA GLY A 383 13.78 16.00 32.83
C GLY A 383 12.41 15.54 32.34
N SER A 384 11.47 16.48 32.19
CA SER A 384 10.11 16.30 31.70
C SER A 384 9.77 17.58 30.96
N THR A 385 10.19 17.69 29.71
CA THR A 385 9.62 18.70 28.82
C THR A 385 8.25 18.18 28.44
N VAL A 386 7.19 18.77 28.98
CA VAL A 386 5.86 18.66 28.40
C VAL A 386 5.66 19.99 27.69
N MET A 387 5.82 20.01 26.36
CA MET A 387 5.19 21.09 25.59
C MET A 387 3.71 20.86 25.74
N ASP A 388 3.03 21.79 26.39
CA ASP A 388 1.59 21.69 26.60
C ASP A 388 0.92 22.83 25.82
N ILE A 389 -0.15 22.48 25.12
CA ILE A 389 -0.99 23.49 24.48
C ILE A 389 -2.08 23.86 25.47
N GLN A 390 -2.10 25.13 25.87
CA GLN A 390 -3.12 25.64 26.78
C GLN A 390 -4.03 26.63 26.09
N PHE A 391 -5.27 26.69 26.58
CA PHE A 391 -6.25 27.64 26.12
C PHE A 391 -6.26 28.89 27.02
N ASN A 392 -6.04 30.06 26.42
CA ASN A 392 -6.19 31.36 27.06
C ASN A 392 -7.35 32.14 26.45
N SER A 393 -8.44 32.23 27.22
CA SER A 393 -9.63 33.00 26.84
C SER A 393 -9.37 34.47 26.50
N SER A 394 -8.29 35.08 26.98
CA SER A 394 -7.93 36.48 26.66
C SER A 394 -7.32 36.64 25.27
N LEU A 395 -6.77 35.57 24.69
CA LEU A 395 -6.21 35.53 23.34
C LEU A 395 -7.26 35.10 22.30
N ARG A 396 -8.38 34.53 22.73
CA ARG A 396 -9.47 34.07 21.85
C ARG A 396 -10.25 35.24 21.26
N ASP A 397 -10.55 35.17 19.97
CA ASP A 397 -11.61 35.98 19.35
C ASP A 397 -12.98 35.48 19.81
N GLY A 398 -13.57 36.19 20.77
CA GLY A 398 -14.92 35.93 21.29
C GLY A 398 -16.05 36.63 20.53
N SER A 399 -15.78 37.20 19.35
CA SER A 399 -16.83 37.87 18.56
C SER A 399 -17.82 36.85 17.98
N ALA A 400 -19.10 37.26 17.89
CA ALA A 400 -20.11 36.50 17.18
C ALA A 400 -19.84 36.54 15.68
N ARG A 401 -19.91 35.39 15.01
CA ARG A 401 -19.61 35.27 13.58
C ARG A 401 -20.67 34.44 12.87
N THR A 402 -20.86 34.73 11.58
CA THR A 402 -21.69 33.91 10.71
C THR A 402 -20.85 32.81 10.06
N VAL A 403 -21.28 31.55 10.18
CA VAL A 403 -20.64 30.38 9.54
C VAL A 403 -21.71 29.58 8.82
N PHE A 404 -21.39 29.01 7.66
CA PHE A 404 -22.27 28.14 6.87
C PHE A 404 -23.63 28.78 6.49
N ALA A 405 -23.67 30.09 6.25
CA ALA A 405 -24.89 30.85 5.96
C ALA A 405 -25.76 30.23 4.85
N ASP A 406 -25.12 29.70 3.81
CA ASP A 406 -25.79 29.14 2.64
C ASP A 406 -26.05 27.62 2.77
N ILE A 407 -25.79 27.02 3.94
CA ILE A 407 -25.98 25.60 4.18
C ILE A 407 -27.19 25.37 5.10
N PRO A 408 -28.32 24.89 4.55
CA PRO A 408 -29.54 24.70 5.33
C PRO A 408 -29.33 23.83 6.57
N GLY A 409 -29.66 24.40 7.75
CA GLY A 409 -29.59 23.71 9.03
C GLY A 409 -28.21 23.69 9.70
N ALA A 410 -27.18 24.23 9.04
CA ALA A 410 -25.83 24.32 9.60
C ALA A 410 -25.41 25.76 9.96
N GLU A 411 -26.21 26.78 9.64
CA GLU A 411 -25.90 28.18 9.94
C GLU A 411 -25.62 28.41 11.44
N ILE A 412 -24.56 29.18 11.71
CA ILE A 412 -24.21 29.74 13.02
C ILE A 412 -24.22 31.26 12.88
N THR A 413 -24.74 31.99 13.88
CA THR A 413 -24.66 33.46 13.96
C THR A 413 -24.23 33.93 15.36
N ASP A 414 -23.46 33.12 16.07
CA ASP A 414 -23.03 33.33 17.46
C ASP A 414 -21.51 33.08 17.59
N SER A 415 -20.96 33.26 18.79
CA SER A 415 -19.59 32.85 19.12
C SER A 415 -19.58 31.49 19.80
N LEU A 416 -18.97 30.49 19.16
CA LEU A 416 -18.82 29.14 19.73
C LEU A 416 -17.39 28.93 20.24
N SER A 417 -17.24 28.16 21.32
CA SER A 417 -15.95 27.54 21.65
C SER A 417 -15.52 26.58 20.53
N ALA A 418 -14.22 26.25 20.47
CA ALA A 418 -13.71 25.33 19.47
C ALA A 418 -14.42 23.95 19.54
N GLN A 419 -14.66 23.44 20.76
CA GLN A 419 -15.34 22.16 20.97
C GLN A 419 -16.81 22.21 20.54
N GLU A 420 -17.53 23.29 20.85
CA GLU A 420 -18.91 23.49 20.37
C GLU A 420 -18.95 23.60 18.85
N PHE A 421 -17.96 24.25 18.23
CA PHE A 421 -17.87 24.36 16.79
C PHE A 421 -17.58 23.01 16.11
N ILE A 422 -16.65 22.21 16.63
CA ILE A 422 -16.40 20.83 16.17
C ILE A 422 -17.68 20.00 16.26
N SER A 423 -18.35 20.04 17.42
CA SER A 423 -19.64 19.37 17.63
C SER A 423 -20.66 19.82 16.58
N HIS A 424 -20.74 21.12 16.32
CA HIS A 424 -21.69 21.68 15.35
C HIS A 424 -21.41 21.19 13.93
N ILE A 425 -20.14 21.17 13.49
CA ILE A 425 -19.75 20.62 12.18
C ILE A 425 -20.25 19.17 12.07
N LEU A 426 -19.93 18.34 13.06
CA LEU A 426 -20.28 16.92 13.06
C LEU A 426 -21.80 16.72 13.06
N TYR A 427 -22.55 17.34 13.96
CA TYR A 427 -23.97 16.99 14.14
C TYR A 427 -24.95 17.82 13.32
N LYS A 428 -24.53 18.98 12.79
CA LYS A 428 -25.42 19.90 12.05
C LYS A 428 -25.07 20.02 10.58
N HIS A 429 -23.81 19.85 10.20
CA HIS A 429 -23.43 20.00 8.80
C HIS A 429 -23.70 18.72 7.99
N PRO A 430 -24.52 18.76 6.92
CA PRO A 430 -24.90 17.57 6.16
C PRO A 430 -23.70 16.86 5.49
N GLY A 431 -22.70 17.62 5.06
CA GLY A 431 -21.48 17.07 4.45
C GLY A 431 -20.58 16.26 5.38
N SER A 432 -20.62 16.46 6.71
CA SER A 432 -19.58 15.94 7.60
C SER A 432 -19.58 14.42 7.70
N SER A 433 -20.69 13.80 8.14
CA SER A 433 -20.79 12.34 8.21
C SER A 433 -20.58 11.67 6.85
N ARG A 434 -21.01 12.30 5.76
CA ARG A 434 -20.84 11.78 4.40
C ARG A 434 -19.36 11.74 4.04
N TYR A 435 -18.66 12.85 4.22
CA TYR A 435 -17.23 12.97 3.98
C TYR A 435 -16.42 11.96 4.81
N LEU A 436 -16.67 11.89 6.12
CA LEU A 436 -15.98 10.97 7.01
C LEU A 436 -16.26 9.49 6.66
N ALA A 437 -17.51 9.14 6.38
CA ALA A 437 -17.87 7.79 5.94
C ALA A 437 -17.16 7.41 4.64
N GLU A 438 -17.14 8.29 3.64
CA GLU A 438 -16.48 8.05 2.35
C GLU A 438 -14.96 7.89 2.52
N ARG A 439 -14.33 8.73 3.35
CA ARG A 439 -12.90 8.71 3.61
C ARG A 439 -12.45 7.42 4.28
N PHE A 440 -13.08 7.03 5.39
CA PHE A 440 -12.67 5.85 6.14
C PHE A 440 -13.08 4.53 5.45
N SER A 441 -14.27 4.48 4.85
CA SER A 441 -14.66 3.28 4.07
C SER A 441 -13.87 3.15 2.77
N GLY A 442 -13.45 4.26 2.16
CA GLY A 442 -12.57 4.29 0.98
C GLY A 442 -11.20 3.67 1.23
N MET A 443 -10.61 3.92 2.40
CA MET A 443 -9.34 3.29 2.82
C MET A 443 -9.49 1.78 3.02
N LEU A 444 -10.63 1.35 3.56
CA LEU A 444 -10.90 -0.06 3.90
C LEU A 444 -11.39 -0.90 2.73
N LEU A 445 -12.09 -0.30 1.77
CA LEU A 445 -12.67 -0.99 0.62
C LEU A 445 -11.97 -0.56 -0.66
N TYR A 446 -12.47 0.52 -1.25
CA TYR A 446 -11.98 1.09 -2.49
C TYR A 446 -12.41 2.56 -2.61
N PRO A 447 -11.60 3.42 -3.24
CA PRO A 447 -11.93 4.82 -3.44
C PRO A 447 -13.23 5.03 -4.24
N GLY A 448 -14.05 5.97 -3.77
CA GLY A 448 -15.29 6.38 -4.43
C GLY A 448 -16.32 5.27 -4.53
N LEU A 449 -16.77 4.85 -3.34
CA LEU A 449 -17.87 3.92 -3.12
C LEU A 449 -19.16 4.40 -3.77
N GLU A 450 -20.07 3.47 -3.97
CA GLU A 450 -21.44 3.76 -4.38
C GLU A 450 -22.11 4.67 -3.35
N GLU A 451 -22.78 5.74 -3.82
CA GLU A 451 -23.31 6.79 -2.93
C GLU A 451 -24.29 6.25 -1.88
N ASP A 452 -25.15 5.30 -2.24
CA ASP A 452 -26.08 4.67 -1.30
C ASP A 452 -25.34 4.01 -0.13
N MET A 453 -24.18 3.39 -0.38
CA MET A 453 -23.35 2.82 0.69
C MET A 453 -22.73 3.91 1.55
N VAL A 454 -22.26 5.00 0.94
CA VAL A 454 -21.70 6.14 1.68
C VAL A 454 -22.76 6.75 2.59
N GLN A 455 -23.98 6.97 2.10
CA GLN A 455 -25.10 7.50 2.88
C GLN A 455 -25.50 6.57 4.03
N ASP A 456 -25.55 5.26 3.76
CA ASP A 456 -25.82 4.26 4.78
C ASP A 456 -24.78 4.27 5.91
N LEU A 457 -23.50 4.38 5.58
CA LEU A 457 -22.41 4.44 6.55
C LEU A 457 -22.37 5.79 7.28
N ALA A 458 -22.68 6.88 6.57
CA ALA A 458 -22.81 8.21 7.14
C ALA A 458 -23.95 8.28 8.17
N HIS A 459 -25.06 7.59 7.88
CA HIS A 459 -26.15 7.42 8.84
C HIS A 459 -25.69 6.64 10.08
N THR A 460 -24.98 5.53 9.90
CA THR A 460 -24.37 4.78 11.03
C THR A 460 -23.48 5.68 11.88
N LEU A 461 -22.59 6.47 11.29
CA LEU A 461 -21.75 7.40 12.06
C LEU A 461 -22.58 8.38 12.89
N ARG A 462 -23.65 8.98 12.34
CA ARG A 462 -24.48 9.93 13.10
C ARG A 462 -25.25 9.26 14.23
N GLU A 463 -25.85 8.09 13.98
CA GLU A 463 -26.61 7.36 14.99
C GLU A 463 -25.72 6.91 16.16
N GLU A 464 -24.51 6.49 15.84
CA GLU A 464 -23.49 6.04 16.80
C GLU A 464 -22.65 7.21 17.33
N LYS A 465 -23.09 8.46 17.14
CA LYS A 465 -22.43 9.68 17.66
C LYS A 465 -20.94 9.75 17.35
N TYR A 466 -20.59 9.41 16.10
CA TYR A 466 -19.24 9.44 15.57
C TYR A 466 -18.24 8.48 16.22
N GLU A 467 -18.73 7.44 16.90
CA GLU A 467 -17.93 6.25 17.21
C GLU A 467 -17.55 5.51 15.92
N LEU A 468 -16.26 5.33 15.66
CA LEU A 468 -15.79 4.64 14.46
C LEU A 468 -16.11 3.14 14.50
N ALA A 469 -15.93 2.49 15.65
CA ALA A 469 -15.98 1.03 15.79
C ALA A 469 -17.23 0.38 15.15
N PRO A 470 -18.47 0.86 15.37
CA PRO A 470 -19.66 0.29 14.72
C PRO A 470 -19.60 0.33 13.18
N MET A 471 -19.19 1.47 12.60
CA MET A 471 -19.05 1.61 11.14
C MET A 471 -17.93 0.71 10.60
N LEU A 472 -16.79 0.65 11.28
CA LEU A 472 -15.67 -0.24 10.92
C LEU A 472 -16.13 -1.69 10.89
N LYS A 473 -16.83 -2.16 11.94
CA LYS A 473 -17.38 -3.52 11.99
C LYS A 473 -18.36 -3.79 10.84
N ARG A 474 -19.23 -2.83 10.51
CA ARG A 474 -20.17 -2.95 9.39
C ARG A 474 -19.45 -3.10 8.05
N VAL A 475 -18.42 -2.31 7.80
CA VAL A 475 -17.60 -2.39 6.58
C VAL A 475 -16.84 -3.71 6.49
N LEU A 476 -16.13 -4.09 7.56
CA LEU A 476 -15.29 -5.30 7.58
C LEU A 476 -16.11 -6.60 7.47
N LYS A 477 -17.35 -6.61 7.96
CA LYS A 477 -18.28 -7.76 7.85
C LYS A 477 -19.06 -7.79 6.53
N SER A 478 -18.92 -6.80 5.64
CA SER A 478 -19.78 -6.65 4.46
C SER A 478 -19.42 -7.55 3.27
N GLU A 479 -20.40 -7.82 2.41
CA GLU A 479 -20.17 -8.42 1.09
C GLU A 479 -19.21 -7.57 0.23
N ALA A 480 -19.27 -6.24 0.31
CA ALA A 480 -18.38 -5.33 -0.41
C ALA A 480 -16.91 -5.60 -0.10
N MET A 481 -16.56 -5.90 1.16
CA MET A 481 -15.20 -6.25 1.58
C MET A 481 -14.67 -7.45 0.79
N PHE A 482 -15.49 -8.47 0.60
CA PHE A 482 -15.11 -9.71 -0.10
C PHE A 482 -15.46 -9.68 -1.60
N SER A 483 -15.63 -8.48 -2.17
CA SER A 483 -15.87 -8.30 -3.60
C SER A 483 -14.57 -8.21 -4.39
N LYS A 484 -14.61 -8.62 -5.67
CA LYS A 484 -13.46 -8.47 -6.58
C LYS A 484 -12.98 -7.02 -6.70
N LYS A 485 -13.89 -6.05 -6.60
CA LYS A 485 -13.56 -4.61 -6.64
C LYS A 485 -12.67 -4.22 -5.45
N SER A 486 -12.99 -4.70 -4.25
CA SER A 486 -12.19 -4.48 -3.04
C SER A 486 -10.84 -5.22 -3.05
N GLN A 487 -10.73 -6.32 -3.81
CA GLN A 487 -9.47 -7.07 -3.94
C GLN A 487 -8.41 -6.45 -4.85
N GLN A 488 -8.85 -5.59 -5.77
CA GLN A 488 -8.03 -5.01 -6.83
C GLN A 488 -8.11 -3.47 -6.83
N SER A 489 -8.44 -2.89 -5.68
CA SER A 489 -8.76 -1.47 -5.58
C SER A 489 -7.56 -0.57 -5.40
N CYS A 490 -6.53 -1.04 -4.70
CA CYS A 490 -5.47 -0.17 -4.22
C CYS A 490 -4.14 -0.87 -4.04
N LEU A 491 -3.11 -0.38 -4.74
CA LEU A 491 -1.74 -0.79 -4.48
C LEU A 491 -1.35 -0.45 -3.05
N GLN A 492 -0.73 -1.40 -2.33
CA GLN A 492 -0.37 -1.19 -0.95
C GLN A 492 0.73 -0.13 -0.80
N ALA A 493 0.53 0.72 0.20
CA ALA A 493 1.48 1.75 0.53
C ALA A 493 2.79 1.12 1.03
N PRO A 494 3.97 1.75 0.79
CA PRO A 494 5.25 1.16 1.18
C PRO A 494 5.36 0.75 2.65
N LEU A 495 4.84 1.53 3.59
CA LEU A 495 4.82 1.15 5.01
C LEU A 495 4.08 -0.17 5.23
N GLU A 496 2.86 -0.30 4.69
CA GLU A 496 2.08 -1.54 4.82
C GLU A 496 2.80 -2.74 4.20
N HIS A 497 3.38 -2.55 3.01
CA HIS A 497 4.08 -3.59 2.28
C HIS A 497 5.28 -4.13 3.05
N PHE A 498 6.17 -3.24 3.51
CA PHE A 498 7.38 -3.64 4.23
C PHE A 498 7.11 -4.11 5.65
N THR A 499 6.16 -3.50 6.36
CA THR A 499 5.73 -3.98 7.68
C THR A 499 5.16 -5.39 7.56
N ARG A 500 4.30 -5.67 6.57
CA ARG A 500 3.76 -7.03 6.35
C ARG A 500 4.86 -8.03 6.04
N LEU A 501 5.80 -7.68 5.17
CA LEU A 501 6.95 -8.53 4.86
C LEU A 501 7.78 -8.82 6.12
N ALA A 502 8.12 -7.78 6.88
CA ALA A 502 8.82 -7.87 8.15
C ALA A 502 8.10 -8.80 9.13
N ARG A 503 6.81 -8.60 9.36
CA ARG A 503 5.99 -9.47 10.23
C ARG A 503 6.04 -10.94 9.84
N ARG A 504 6.05 -11.21 8.52
CA ARG A 504 6.08 -12.57 8.00
C ARG A 504 7.45 -13.23 8.18
N LEU A 505 8.52 -12.45 8.06
CA LEU A 505 9.90 -12.94 8.16
C LEU A 505 10.46 -12.89 9.59
N PHE A 506 9.84 -12.14 10.51
CA PHE A 506 10.30 -11.93 11.89
C PHE A 506 9.33 -12.50 12.96
N PRO A 507 8.92 -13.78 12.91
CA PRO A 507 7.82 -14.23 13.75
C PRO A 507 8.16 -14.23 15.25
N ASP A 508 9.34 -14.69 15.67
CA ASP A 508 9.46 -15.16 17.06
C ASP A 508 10.15 -14.17 18.03
N GLU A 509 11.27 -13.52 17.72
CA GLU A 509 11.89 -12.53 18.64
C GLU A 509 12.91 -11.60 17.95
N LEU A 510 13.12 -10.41 18.51
CA LEU A 510 14.26 -9.54 18.17
C LEU A 510 15.28 -9.66 19.32
N PRO A 511 16.38 -10.43 19.14
CA PRO A 511 17.35 -10.67 20.20
C PRO A 511 17.96 -9.37 20.71
N ARG A 512 18.14 -9.30 22.02
CA ARG A 512 18.77 -8.18 22.74
C ARG A 512 19.51 -8.66 24.00
N ALA A 513 20.03 -9.89 24.00
CA ALA A 513 20.70 -10.46 25.18
C ALA A 513 22.04 -9.76 25.48
N ASN A 514 22.63 -9.13 24.47
CA ASN A 514 23.81 -8.29 24.58
C ASN A 514 23.75 -7.11 23.58
N GLN A 515 24.68 -6.17 23.73
CA GLN A 515 24.72 -4.95 22.90
C GLN A 515 24.82 -5.24 21.39
N SER A 516 25.61 -6.24 20.98
CA SER A 516 25.76 -6.56 19.55
C SER A 516 24.48 -7.12 18.95
N GLU A 517 23.76 -7.98 19.69
CA GLU A 517 22.45 -8.47 19.27
C GLU A 517 21.40 -7.35 19.20
N ALA A 518 21.39 -6.46 20.18
CA ALA A 518 20.52 -5.30 20.20
C ALA A 518 20.80 -4.37 19.00
N GLU A 519 22.06 -4.10 18.68
CA GLU A 519 22.46 -3.31 17.51
C GLU A 519 21.97 -3.94 16.21
N ASN A 520 22.16 -5.26 16.03
CA ASN A 520 21.70 -5.98 14.85
C ASN A 520 20.17 -5.96 14.71
N SER A 521 19.44 -6.10 15.82
CA SER A 521 17.97 -5.97 15.85
C SER A 521 17.50 -4.56 15.53
N SER A 522 18.19 -3.54 16.04
CA SER A 522 17.88 -2.13 15.78
C SER A 522 18.07 -1.77 14.30
N TRP A 523 19.15 -2.28 13.69
CA TRP A 523 19.39 -2.14 12.25
C TRP A 523 18.27 -2.76 11.41
N LEU A 524 17.75 -3.91 11.82
CA LEU A 524 16.66 -4.57 11.13
C LEU A 524 15.38 -3.74 11.15
N ILE A 525 15.01 -3.19 12.31
CA ILE A 525 13.86 -2.28 12.47
C ILE A 525 14.03 -1.06 11.56
N MET A 526 15.18 -0.39 11.63
CA MET A 526 15.44 0.79 10.81
C MET A 526 15.56 0.48 9.32
N THR A 527 15.94 -0.74 8.94
CA THR A 527 15.92 -1.16 7.53
C THR A 527 14.50 -1.14 6.98
N VAL A 528 13.48 -1.52 7.77
CA VAL A 528 12.07 -1.45 7.35
C VAL A 528 11.61 0.01 7.21
N VAL A 529 11.99 0.88 8.15
CA VAL A 529 11.73 2.33 8.08
C VAL A 529 12.34 2.92 6.80
N ASN A 530 13.62 2.68 6.57
CA ASN A 530 14.37 3.18 5.42
C ASN A 530 13.83 2.60 4.10
N ALA A 531 13.35 1.36 4.10
CA ALA A 531 12.73 0.74 2.94
C ALA A 531 11.46 1.47 2.51
N ALA A 532 10.59 1.78 3.46
CA ALA A 532 9.36 2.53 3.20
C ALA A 532 9.67 3.95 2.70
N SER A 533 10.61 4.65 3.37
CA SER A 533 11.05 6.00 2.94
C SER A 533 11.63 5.99 1.52
N SER A 534 12.52 5.05 1.21
CA SER A 534 13.12 4.92 -0.13
C SER A 534 12.09 4.60 -1.22
N ALA A 535 11.00 3.94 -0.84
CA ALA A 535 9.88 3.63 -1.72
C ALA A 535 8.82 4.75 -1.80
N GLY A 536 9.08 5.90 -1.15
CA GLY A 536 8.28 7.12 -1.26
C GLY A 536 7.34 7.39 -0.09
N GLN A 537 7.36 6.58 0.98
CA GLN A 537 6.53 6.77 2.17
C GLN A 537 7.36 6.71 3.45
N GLU A 538 7.84 7.87 3.88
CA GLU A 538 8.56 8.02 5.13
C GLU A 538 7.59 8.01 6.33
N LEU A 539 7.84 7.17 7.34
CA LEU A 539 7.04 7.19 8.57
C LEU A 539 7.20 8.55 9.26
N PHE A 540 6.08 9.22 9.59
CA PHE A 540 6.03 10.59 10.14
C PHE A 540 6.42 11.73 9.19
N GLY A 541 6.64 11.44 7.91
CA GLY A 541 7.04 12.45 6.90
C GLY A 541 6.07 12.61 5.73
N PRO A 542 4.75 12.80 5.93
CA PRO A 542 3.87 13.16 4.83
C PRO A 542 4.32 14.48 4.18
N PRO A 543 4.41 14.60 2.84
CA PRO A 543 5.02 15.76 2.19
C PRO A 543 4.19 17.06 2.28
N SER A 544 2.93 16.99 2.73
CA SER A 544 2.02 18.13 2.88
C SER A 544 0.82 17.77 3.76
N VAL A 545 -0.02 18.75 4.08
CA VAL A 545 -1.34 18.55 4.71
C VAL A 545 -2.24 17.56 3.95
N PHE A 546 -2.01 17.36 2.64
CA PHE A 546 -2.73 16.36 1.83
C PHE A 546 -2.16 14.94 1.95
N SER A 547 -1.24 14.70 2.89
CA SER A 547 -0.53 13.43 3.06
C SER A 547 0.29 13.04 1.81
N TRP A 548 0.52 11.73 1.60
CA TRP A 548 1.21 11.21 0.42
C TRP A 548 0.31 11.17 -0.81
N LYS A 549 0.71 11.91 -1.85
CA LYS A 549 -0.01 12.00 -3.12
C LYS A 549 -0.20 10.63 -3.77
N GLY A 550 -1.42 10.34 -4.21
CA GLY A 550 -1.73 9.10 -4.92
C GLY A 550 -1.86 7.87 -4.02
N SER A 551 -1.91 8.07 -2.69
CA SER A 551 -2.33 7.03 -1.74
C SER A 551 -3.76 6.59 -2.02
N CYS A 552 -4.10 5.37 -1.62
CA CYS A 552 -5.45 4.82 -1.74
C CYS A 552 -6.49 5.64 -0.95
N ASN A 553 -7.15 6.59 -1.61
CA ASN A 553 -8.31 7.31 -1.10
C ASN A 553 -8.87 8.27 -2.18
N ILE A 554 -9.75 9.17 -1.76
CA ILE A 554 -10.20 10.35 -2.50
C ILE A 554 -9.29 11.53 -2.13
N ASN A 555 -8.67 12.15 -3.12
CA ASN A 555 -7.85 13.35 -2.96
C ASN A 555 -8.72 14.59 -2.70
N ARG A 556 -8.10 15.68 -2.23
CA ARG A 556 -8.72 16.99 -2.00
C ARG A 556 -9.70 17.44 -3.10
N ASN A 557 -9.34 17.24 -4.37
CA ASN A 557 -10.14 17.65 -5.52
C ASN A 557 -11.23 16.63 -5.92
N GLY A 558 -11.54 15.66 -5.06
CA GLY A 558 -12.49 14.57 -5.34
C GLY A 558 -11.93 13.47 -6.26
N ALA A 559 -10.68 13.56 -6.72
CA ALA A 559 -10.10 12.55 -7.58
C ALA A 559 -9.78 11.27 -6.80
N LYS A 560 -10.26 10.13 -7.30
CA LYS A 560 -9.95 8.80 -6.78
C LYS A 560 -8.50 8.44 -7.08
N ALA A 561 -7.76 8.00 -6.07
CA ALA A 561 -6.41 7.46 -6.19
C ALA A 561 -6.38 6.02 -5.69
N ALA A 562 -5.75 5.14 -6.47
CA ALA A 562 -5.68 3.69 -6.28
C ALA A 562 -4.26 3.23 -5.91
N GLY A 563 -3.47 4.09 -5.26
CA GLY A 563 -2.07 3.80 -4.93
C GLY A 563 -1.10 4.09 -6.08
N GLU A 564 -1.51 4.77 -7.14
CA GLU A 564 -0.62 5.10 -8.27
C GLU A 564 0.56 5.99 -7.88
N GLY A 565 0.48 6.69 -6.73
CA GLY A 565 1.59 7.45 -6.16
C GLY A 565 2.81 6.61 -5.83
N TRP A 566 2.61 5.31 -5.58
CA TRP A 566 3.68 4.36 -5.26
C TRP A 566 4.34 3.75 -6.50
N ILE A 567 3.80 4.02 -7.68
CA ILE A 567 4.29 3.46 -8.95
C ILE A 567 5.15 4.50 -9.68
N SER A 568 6.47 4.34 -9.57
CA SER A 568 7.42 4.97 -10.47
C SER A 568 8.56 4.00 -10.76
N ALA A 569 9.29 4.23 -11.86
CA ALA A 569 10.46 3.40 -12.16
C ALA A 569 11.49 3.42 -11.01
N GLN A 570 11.61 4.55 -10.31
CA GLN A 570 12.50 4.70 -9.16
C GLN A 570 11.95 3.98 -7.93
N TYR A 571 10.66 4.16 -7.59
CA TYR A 571 10.07 3.54 -6.40
C TYR A 571 9.99 2.03 -6.52
N LEU A 572 9.65 1.48 -7.70
CA LEU A 572 9.65 0.02 -7.91
C LEU A 572 11.06 -0.57 -7.79
N LEU A 573 12.08 0.14 -8.30
CA LEU A 573 13.48 -0.27 -8.13
C LEU A 573 13.90 -0.23 -6.66
N ASN A 574 13.58 0.86 -5.97
CA ASN A 574 13.89 1.03 -4.54
C ASN A 574 13.16 0.01 -3.69
N ARG A 575 11.91 -0.34 -4.01
CA ARG A 575 11.16 -1.35 -3.27
C ARG A 575 11.83 -2.72 -3.33
N ASN A 576 12.24 -3.14 -4.52
CA ASN A 576 12.92 -4.41 -4.71
C ASN A 576 14.30 -4.42 -4.04
N ASN A 577 15.06 -3.32 -4.15
CA ASN A 577 16.37 -3.20 -3.49
C ASN A 577 16.24 -3.23 -1.96
N ALA A 578 15.30 -2.45 -1.42
CA ALA A 578 15.11 -2.33 0.02
C ALA A 578 14.52 -3.60 0.65
N CYS A 579 13.65 -4.33 -0.07
CA CYS A 579 13.30 -5.69 0.34
C CYS A 579 14.55 -6.58 0.40
N GLY A 580 15.43 -6.48 -0.60
CA GLY A 580 16.73 -7.14 -0.58
C GLY A 580 17.54 -6.82 0.68
N ASP A 581 17.54 -5.56 1.12
CA ASP A 581 18.22 -5.15 2.35
C ASP A 581 17.58 -5.74 3.61
N ILE A 582 16.24 -5.77 3.71
CA ILE A 582 15.52 -6.42 4.81
C ILE A 582 15.93 -7.89 4.91
N VAL A 583 15.87 -8.60 3.79
CA VAL A 583 16.18 -10.03 3.74
C VAL A 583 17.68 -10.29 3.90
N ASN A 584 18.55 -9.39 3.43
CA ASN A 584 19.98 -9.51 3.65
C ASN A 584 20.35 -9.26 5.12
N ASN A 585 19.73 -8.31 5.82
CA ASN A 585 19.96 -8.11 7.26
C ASN A 585 19.61 -9.36 8.07
N LEU A 586 18.65 -10.16 7.61
CA LEU A 586 18.37 -11.47 8.18
C LEU A 586 19.51 -12.49 7.97
N ASN A 587 20.29 -12.39 6.90
CA ASN A 587 21.46 -13.26 6.70
C ASN A 587 22.55 -13.04 7.77
N TRP A 588 22.64 -11.83 8.35
CA TRP A 588 23.56 -11.55 9.46
C TRP A 588 23.15 -12.27 10.76
N ARG A 589 21.94 -12.86 10.78
CA ARG A 589 21.46 -13.76 11.85
C ARG A 589 21.67 -15.23 11.53
N GLU A 590 22.48 -15.54 10.52
CA GLU A 590 22.79 -16.91 10.07
C GLU A 590 21.53 -17.72 9.68
N ILE A 591 20.47 -17.07 9.19
CA ILE A 591 19.27 -17.76 8.71
C ILE A 591 19.64 -18.67 7.53
N ASP A 592 19.40 -19.98 7.71
CA ASP A 592 19.43 -20.93 6.60
C ASP A 592 18.13 -20.79 5.80
N TRP A 593 18.23 -20.12 4.64
CA TRP A 593 17.09 -19.92 3.75
C TRP A 593 16.53 -21.22 3.17
N LEU A 594 17.32 -22.30 3.08
CA LEU A 594 16.79 -23.59 2.64
C LEU A 594 15.83 -24.15 3.68
N ASP A 595 16.22 -24.11 4.96
CA ASP A 595 15.36 -24.52 6.06
C ASP A 595 14.14 -23.59 6.20
N ALA A 596 14.36 -22.26 6.18
CA ALA A 596 13.30 -21.27 6.33
C ALA A 596 12.24 -21.35 5.22
N THR A 597 12.65 -21.71 4.00
CA THR A 597 11.73 -21.89 2.85
C THR A 597 11.26 -23.32 2.68
N GLY A 598 11.80 -24.29 3.44
CA GLY A 598 11.59 -25.72 3.22
C GLY A 598 12.14 -26.24 1.89
N LEU A 599 13.04 -25.49 1.23
CA LEU A 599 13.70 -25.90 0.01
C LEU A 599 14.76 -26.95 0.31
N LYS A 600 14.83 -27.98 -0.55
CA LYS A 600 15.95 -28.92 -0.57
C LYS A 600 16.92 -28.55 -1.68
N LEU A 601 18.21 -28.85 -1.51
CA LEU A 601 19.20 -28.70 -2.58
C LEU A 601 18.82 -29.45 -3.87
N SER A 602 17.98 -30.48 -3.79
CA SER A 602 17.45 -31.24 -4.91
C SER A 602 16.17 -30.67 -5.54
N THR A 603 15.67 -29.52 -5.07
CA THR A 603 14.41 -28.93 -5.57
C THR A 603 14.59 -28.47 -7.02
N PRO A 604 13.75 -28.92 -7.97
CA PRO A 604 13.80 -28.44 -9.36
C PRO A 604 13.55 -26.93 -9.45
N VAL A 605 14.22 -26.23 -10.37
CA VAL A 605 14.12 -24.76 -10.52
C VAL A 605 12.69 -24.31 -10.81
N GLU A 606 11.94 -25.12 -11.56
CA GLU A 606 10.51 -24.93 -11.84
C GLU A 606 9.62 -24.97 -10.58
N ASP A 607 10.08 -25.63 -9.51
CA ASP A 607 9.32 -25.81 -8.27
C ASP A 607 9.77 -24.84 -7.17
N ILE A 608 10.95 -24.21 -7.28
CA ILE A 608 11.49 -23.29 -6.27
C ILE A 608 10.50 -22.16 -5.98
N ALA A 609 10.05 -21.44 -7.02
CA ALA A 609 9.14 -20.30 -6.85
C ALA A 609 7.82 -20.70 -6.18
N SER A 610 7.26 -21.84 -6.58
CA SER A 610 6.02 -22.37 -6.00
C SER A 610 6.21 -22.78 -4.54
N THR A 611 7.37 -23.35 -4.21
CA THR A 611 7.70 -23.78 -2.85
C THR A 611 7.89 -22.59 -1.93
N VAL A 612 8.63 -21.57 -2.35
CA VAL A 612 8.81 -20.32 -1.59
C VAL A 612 7.47 -19.60 -1.41
N ALA A 613 6.69 -19.45 -2.48
CA ALA A 613 5.38 -18.80 -2.41
C ALA A 613 4.44 -19.50 -1.43
N LYS A 614 4.40 -20.84 -1.46
CA LYS A 614 3.58 -21.61 -0.53
C LYS A 614 4.10 -21.53 0.90
N ASN A 615 5.39 -21.78 1.13
CA ASN A 615 5.90 -21.95 2.49
C ASN A 615 6.08 -20.61 3.22
N ILE A 616 6.43 -19.54 2.51
CA ILE A 616 6.55 -18.20 3.11
C ILE A 616 5.23 -17.46 3.05
N PHE A 617 4.51 -17.45 1.93
CA PHE A 617 3.34 -16.56 1.75
C PHE A 617 1.99 -17.28 1.76
N ASP A 618 1.97 -18.62 1.89
CA ASP A 618 0.75 -19.44 1.68
C ASP A 618 0.06 -19.15 0.34
N LEU A 619 0.87 -18.77 -0.66
CA LEU A 619 0.40 -18.29 -1.95
C LEU A 619 0.50 -19.38 -3.03
N SER A 620 -0.62 -19.60 -3.72
CA SER A 620 -0.66 -20.40 -4.94
C SER A 620 -0.42 -19.54 -6.18
N LEU A 621 0.71 -19.76 -6.85
CA LEU A 621 1.08 -19.06 -8.07
C LEU A 621 0.31 -19.59 -9.30
N SER A 622 -0.18 -18.67 -10.13
CA SER A 622 -0.73 -18.97 -11.46
C SER A 622 0.33 -19.61 -12.37
N SER A 623 -0.10 -20.18 -13.48
CA SER A 623 0.84 -20.71 -14.47
C SER A 623 1.78 -19.63 -15.03
N THR A 624 1.27 -18.41 -15.20
CA THR A 624 2.02 -17.28 -15.76
C THR A 624 3.09 -16.79 -14.79
N GLU A 625 2.76 -16.63 -13.51
CA GLU A 625 3.73 -16.20 -12.49
C GLU A 625 4.81 -17.24 -12.26
N ARG A 626 4.43 -18.53 -12.23
CA ARG A 626 5.41 -19.61 -12.19
C ARG A 626 6.36 -19.53 -13.39
N GLU A 627 5.85 -19.38 -14.61
CA GLU A 627 6.68 -19.22 -15.80
C GLU A 627 7.61 -18.01 -15.69
N LEU A 628 7.12 -16.86 -15.22
CA LEU A 628 7.92 -15.62 -15.05
C LEU A 628 9.02 -15.77 -14.00
N LEU A 629 8.69 -16.26 -12.81
CA LEU A 629 9.64 -16.43 -11.72
C LEU A 629 10.66 -17.52 -12.03
N THR A 630 10.25 -18.62 -12.67
CA THR A 630 11.17 -19.65 -13.15
C THR A 630 12.09 -19.10 -14.25
N ASN A 631 11.61 -18.25 -15.16
CA ASN A 631 12.46 -17.59 -16.14
C ASN A 631 13.46 -16.62 -15.49
N TYR A 632 13.03 -15.88 -14.48
CA TYR A 632 13.92 -15.05 -13.66
C TYR A 632 15.04 -15.90 -13.05
N LEU A 633 14.70 -17.00 -12.36
CA LEU A 633 15.68 -17.91 -11.78
C LEU A 633 16.63 -18.50 -12.85
N ASN A 634 16.10 -18.97 -13.99
CA ASN A 634 16.92 -19.53 -15.07
C ASN A 634 17.85 -18.50 -15.72
N TYR A 635 17.45 -17.24 -15.84
CA TYR A 635 18.32 -16.18 -16.36
C TYR A 635 19.56 -15.98 -15.48
N PHE A 636 19.38 -16.06 -14.16
CA PHE A 636 20.48 -15.89 -13.20
C PHE A 636 21.29 -17.16 -12.95
N LEU A 637 20.66 -18.34 -13.03
CA LEU A 637 21.31 -19.64 -12.80
C LEU A 637 21.96 -20.23 -14.08
N GLY A 638 21.70 -19.65 -15.26
CA GLY A 638 22.20 -20.11 -16.56
C GLY A 638 21.25 -21.08 -17.27
N GLU A 639 21.10 -20.97 -18.59
CA GLU A 639 20.08 -21.69 -19.37
C GLU A 639 20.17 -23.24 -19.33
N GLY A 640 19.15 -23.91 -18.79
CA GLY A 640 18.47 -25.00 -19.52
C GLY A 640 18.89 -26.46 -19.30
N GLY A 641 19.15 -26.91 -18.07
CA GLY A 641 19.19 -28.34 -17.70
C GLY A 641 18.49 -28.60 -16.36
N PRO A 642 18.05 -29.84 -16.06
CA PRO A 642 17.66 -30.20 -14.69
C PRO A 642 18.86 -29.92 -13.76
N VAL A 643 18.62 -29.79 -12.45
CA VAL A 643 19.68 -29.81 -11.43
C VAL A 643 20.42 -31.16 -11.50
N GLN A 644 21.31 -31.32 -12.48
CA GLN A 644 22.12 -32.51 -12.69
C GLN A 644 23.46 -32.06 -13.25
N GLY A 645 24.43 -32.02 -12.35
CA GLY A 645 25.83 -31.78 -12.67
C GLY A 645 26.61 -30.96 -11.65
N PHE A 646 25.94 -30.32 -10.69
CA PHE A 646 26.61 -29.59 -9.63
C PHE A 646 26.51 -30.38 -8.33
N THR A 647 27.49 -31.24 -8.08
CA THR A 647 27.90 -31.53 -6.71
C THR A 647 28.36 -30.19 -6.12
N PHE A 648 27.50 -29.56 -5.33
CA PHE A 648 27.73 -28.26 -4.70
C PHE A 648 28.96 -28.34 -3.79
N PRO A 649 30.12 -27.77 -4.18
CA PRO A 649 31.20 -27.56 -3.25
C PRO A 649 30.83 -26.36 -2.37
N ILE A 650 31.28 -26.43 -1.13
CA ILE A 650 31.06 -25.53 0.01
C ILE A 650 31.32 -24.02 -0.30
N ASP A 651 31.93 -23.69 -1.44
CA ASP A 651 32.33 -22.33 -1.80
C ASP A 651 31.30 -21.56 -2.67
N GLN A 652 30.13 -22.14 -3.00
CA GLN A 652 29.05 -21.51 -3.80
C GLN A 652 27.75 -21.22 -3.02
N ASP A 653 27.81 -21.26 -1.69
CA ASP A 653 26.78 -20.84 -0.74
C ASP A 653 26.21 -19.42 -1.05
N TRP A 654 27.05 -18.54 -1.60
CA TRP A 654 26.72 -17.13 -1.90
C TRP A 654 25.57 -16.95 -2.92
N ALA A 655 25.47 -17.78 -3.96
CA ALA A 655 24.51 -17.56 -5.04
C ALA A 655 23.08 -17.88 -4.59
N VAL A 656 22.92 -18.93 -3.79
CA VAL A 656 21.63 -19.31 -3.18
C VAL A 656 21.26 -18.30 -2.09
N ARG A 657 22.21 -17.94 -1.21
CA ARG A 657 22.04 -16.91 -0.18
C ARG A 657 21.63 -15.54 -0.71
N MET A 658 22.00 -15.17 -1.94
CA MET A 658 21.59 -13.88 -2.52
C MET A 658 20.32 -13.94 -3.38
N LYS A 659 19.99 -15.09 -3.99
CA LYS A 659 18.90 -15.17 -4.99
C LYS A 659 17.57 -15.62 -4.43
N ILE A 660 17.56 -16.47 -3.39
CA ILE A 660 16.32 -16.78 -2.66
C ILE A 660 15.73 -15.50 -2.06
N PRO A 661 16.51 -14.62 -1.40
CA PRO A 661 16.01 -13.32 -0.95
C PRO A 661 15.32 -12.47 -2.03
N GLN A 662 15.94 -12.34 -3.21
CA GLN A 662 15.34 -11.57 -4.30
C GLN A 662 14.05 -12.22 -4.82
N LEU A 663 13.99 -13.56 -4.84
CA LEU A 663 12.76 -14.27 -5.18
C LEU A 663 11.66 -14.04 -4.14
N ILE A 664 11.99 -14.01 -2.84
CA ILE A 664 11.06 -13.65 -1.76
C ILE A 664 10.48 -12.26 -2.01
N CYS A 665 11.32 -11.28 -2.38
CA CYS A 665 10.89 -9.92 -2.70
C CYS A 665 9.93 -9.86 -3.89
N LEU A 666 10.23 -10.57 -4.98
CA LEU A 666 9.35 -10.63 -6.14
C LEU A 666 8.00 -11.30 -5.80
N ILE A 667 8.03 -12.34 -4.98
CA ILE A 667 6.80 -13.00 -4.53
C ILE A 667 6.02 -12.11 -3.56
N ALA A 668 6.68 -11.31 -2.71
CA ALA A 668 6.02 -10.37 -1.81
C ALA A 668 5.24 -9.29 -2.57
N GLU A 669 5.76 -8.84 -3.72
CA GLU A 669 5.02 -7.94 -4.64
C GLU A 669 3.84 -8.65 -5.29
N ILE A 670 3.99 -9.91 -5.77
CA ILE A 670 2.88 -10.69 -6.33
C ILE A 670 1.80 -11.01 -5.28
N TYR A 671 2.21 -11.18 -4.02
CA TYR A 671 1.32 -11.46 -2.90
C TYR A 671 0.43 -10.27 -2.56
N ASP A 672 0.85 -9.04 -2.89
CA ASP A 672 -0.08 -7.92 -2.95
C ASP A 672 -1.03 -8.14 -4.14
N SER A 673 -2.25 -8.61 -3.85
CA SER A 673 -3.28 -8.91 -4.85
C SER A 673 -3.67 -7.71 -5.71
N ASN A 674 -3.40 -6.49 -5.24
CA ASN A 674 -3.63 -5.26 -5.99
C ASN A 674 -2.44 -4.87 -6.89
N ALA A 675 -1.23 -5.36 -6.58
CA ALA A 675 -0.03 -5.17 -7.40
C ALA A 675 0.11 -6.26 -8.49
N ARG A 676 -0.43 -7.46 -8.21
CA ARG A 676 -0.50 -8.63 -9.09
C ARG A 676 -1.26 -8.35 -10.39
#